data_AF-A0A369GMB1-F1
#
_entry.id   AF-A0A369GMB1-F1
#
_cell.length_a   1.000
_cell.length_b   1.000
_cell.length_c   1.000
_cell.angle_alpha   90.00
_cell.angle_beta   90.00
_cell.angle_gamma   90.00
#
_symmetry.space_group_name_H-M   'P 1'
#
loop_
_entity.id
_entity.type
_entity.pdbx_description
1 polymer ?
#
loop_
_entity_poly.entity_id
_entity_poly.type
_entity_poly.pdbx_seq_one_letter_code
_entity_poly.pdbx_strand_id
1 'polypeptide(L)'
;MDYETLKEQWSEGEDRDGVRLSWNVFPSSRMEASRLVVPIGALYTPLKEKLDTPILQFEPHYKDITASVVPPELHHMHTTIEYRLSRPAPAPPIFLYAVDLCQEEEGLASLKESLVMSLSLLPETALVGLITFGTMVQVHEIGYEGCAKSYVFRGSKDYTTKQVQDMLGLSSPIMRPGLQAQPGRHAPGGSASRFLLPVQQAEFQLTKALESLQKDPWPTANDRRSLRCTGVALSVAIGLMESSFQNSGGRIMLFAGGPATEGPGMVVGAELREPIRSHHDIDRENVKYYKKAVKFYDNLAKRTAHNGHIIDIFAGSLDQVGLLEMKGLCNSTGGHMILTDSFTSSMFKQSFIRVFEKDGDENLLMGFNAVLEVLTTKELKVTGLIGHAVSLNKKSVSVGETECGIGNTCSWKMCGIDPKASYGIYFEVASQGAAAIQQTPQKGMIQFLTYYQHSSGQFHLRVTTIARNLSGPAGDLGIAQSFDQEAAAVLMSRIAVFKSEVDDGPDVLRWVDRMLIRLCSRFADYRKDDSSSFRLEKNFTLYPQFMFHLRRSQFLQVFNNSPDETAFDRHVLNHEDVSNSLVMIQPTLDSYTFDQDGGVPVLLDSASIQPTHILLLDTFFHILIFHGETIAEWRKAGYQDQEGYENFATLLEQPKEDARDLITDRFPLPRFIVCDAGGSQARFLLSKLNPSTTHTTGPYGGAGATSAQTIFTDDVSMHTFMDHLMK
;
A
#
# COMPACT_ATOMS: atom_id res chain seq x y z
N MET A 1 -20.33 -26.73 -8.98
CA MET A 1 -20.46 -25.32 -9.39
C MET A 1 -19.25 -25.02 -10.24
N ASP A 2 -19.38 -24.31 -11.37
CA ASP A 2 -18.19 -23.94 -12.16
C ASP A 2 -17.36 -22.90 -11.39
N TYR A 3 -16.05 -22.89 -11.61
CA TYR A 3 -15.12 -22.02 -10.88
C TYR A 3 -15.43 -20.53 -11.07
N GLU A 4 -15.83 -20.11 -12.28
CA GLU A 4 -16.20 -18.72 -12.55
C GLU A 4 -17.38 -18.25 -11.69
N THR A 5 -18.38 -19.11 -11.47
CA THR A 5 -19.50 -18.81 -10.58
C THR A 5 -19.07 -18.69 -9.12
N LEU A 6 -18.10 -19.51 -8.67
CA LEU A 6 -17.54 -19.39 -7.32
C LEU A 6 -16.73 -18.11 -7.16
N LYS A 7 -15.94 -17.75 -8.18
CA LYS A 7 -15.17 -16.50 -8.22
C LYS A 7 -16.08 -15.28 -8.14
N GLU A 8 -17.18 -15.27 -8.89
CA GLU A 8 -18.19 -14.21 -8.83
C GLU A 8 -18.79 -14.11 -7.42
N GLN A 9 -19.19 -15.22 -6.81
CA GLN A 9 -19.69 -15.24 -5.42
C GLN A 9 -18.67 -14.75 -4.39
N TRP A 10 -17.38 -15.06 -4.57
CA TRP A 10 -16.34 -14.54 -3.69
C TRP A 10 -16.12 -13.05 -3.89
N SER A 11 -16.24 -12.55 -5.13
CA SER A 11 -16.15 -11.12 -5.45
C SER A 11 -17.34 -10.35 -4.86
N GLU A 12 -18.56 -10.87 -4.99
CA GLU A 12 -19.75 -10.30 -4.31
C GLU A 12 -19.58 -10.30 -2.78
N GLY A 13 -18.96 -11.35 -2.24
CA GLY A 13 -18.61 -11.43 -0.82
C GLY A 13 -17.57 -10.39 -0.41
N GLU A 14 -16.57 -10.16 -1.24
CA GLU A 14 -15.54 -9.13 -1.05
C GLU A 14 -16.14 -7.71 -1.13
N ASP A 15 -17.07 -7.45 -2.06
CA ASP A 15 -17.75 -6.16 -2.13
C ASP A 15 -18.69 -5.93 -0.94
N ARG A 16 -19.34 -6.99 -0.45
CA ARG A 16 -20.20 -6.88 0.74
C ARG A 16 -19.41 -6.75 2.04
N ASP A 17 -18.34 -7.52 2.22
CA ASP A 17 -17.69 -7.68 3.53
C ASP A 17 -16.27 -7.10 3.59
N GLY A 18 -15.69 -6.72 2.44
CA GLY A 18 -14.28 -6.37 2.34
C GLY A 18 -13.36 -7.55 2.66
N VAL A 19 -13.84 -8.80 2.53
CA VAL A 19 -13.08 -10.00 2.91
C VAL A 19 -12.98 -11.00 1.76
N ARG A 20 -11.76 -11.43 1.45
CA ARG A 20 -11.50 -12.53 0.51
C ARG A 20 -10.51 -13.55 1.07
N LEU A 21 -10.84 -14.83 0.98
CA LEU A 21 -10.14 -15.92 1.68
C LEU A 21 -9.37 -16.82 0.71
N SER A 22 -8.19 -17.33 1.10
CA SER A 22 -7.50 -18.38 0.33
C SER A 22 -8.27 -19.70 0.28
N TRP A 23 -9.01 -20.03 1.33
CA TRP A 23 -9.83 -21.23 1.44
C TRP A 23 -11.21 -20.88 2.00
N ASN A 24 -12.27 -21.22 1.28
CA ASN A 24 -13.66 -20.95 1.69
C ASN A 24 -14.33 -22.13 2.42
N VAL A 25 -13.63 -23.24 2.61
CA VAL A 25 -13.97 -24.34 3.52
C VAL A 25 -12.75 -24.60 4.40
N PHE A 26 -12.92 -24.62 5.71
CA PHE A 26 -11.81 -24.76 6.64
C PHE A 26 -11.62 -26.22 7.04
N PRO A 27 -10.38 -26.73 7.09
CA PRO A 27 -10.13 -28.09 7.55
C PRO A 27 -10.56 -28.30 9.00
N SER A 28 -11.18 -29.44 9.29
CA SER A 28 -11.65 -29.80 10.63
C SER A 28 -10.53 -30.25 11.59
N SER A 29 -9.31 -30.50 11.08
CA SER A 29 -8.16 -30.96 11.87
C SER A 29 -6.84 -30.29 11.48
N ARG A 30 -5.93 -30.16 12.45
CA ARG A 30 -4.53 -29.69 12.23
C ARG A 30 -3.79 -30.52 11.18
N MET A 31 -4.02 -31.83 11.15
CA MET A 31 -3.38 -32.72 10.19
C MET A 31 -3.79 -32.40 8.75
N GLU A 32 -5.07 -32.14 8.52
CA GLU A 32 -5.55 -31.74 7.19
C GLU A 32 -5.09 -30.31 6.83
N ALA A 33 -5.13 -29.39 7.80
CA ALA A 33 -4.63 -28.01 7.63
C ALA A 33 -3.16 -27.96 7.19
N SER A 34 -2.29 -28.77 7.80
CA SER A 34 -0.86 -28.81 7.43
C SER A 34 -0.59 -29.34 6.00
N ARG A 35 -1.58 -29.99 5.38
CA ARG A 35 -1.52 -30.48 3.99
C ARG A 35 -1.99 -29.44 2.97
N LEU A 36 -2.60 -28.33 3.39
CA LEU A 36 -3.06 -27.28 2.46
C LEU A 36 -1.90 -26.52 1.78
N VAL A 37 -0.74 -26.47 2.44
CA VAL A 37 0.47 -25.74 2.02
C VAL A 37 0.29 -24.21 2.04
N VAL A 38 -0.69 -23.69 1.30
CA VAL A 38 -1.14 -22.29 1.42
C VAL A 38 -1.91 -22.14 2.74
N PRO A 39 -1.54 -21.20 3.62
CA PRO A 39 -2.24 -21.01 4.88
C PRO A 39 -3.68 -20.54 4.67
N ILE A 40 -4.53 -20.79 5.67
CA ILE A 40 -5.83 -20.12 5.75
C ILE A 40 -5.54 -18.66 6.01
N GLY A 41 -5.92 -17.79 5.08
CA GLY A 41 -5.71 -16.36 5.21
C GLY A 41 -6.87 -15.58 4.61
N ALA A 42 -7.04 -14.35 5.08
CA ALA A 42 -8.01 -13.38 4.60
C ALA A 42 -7.27 -12.12 4.16
N LEU A 43 -7.57 -11.60 2.97
CA LEU A 43 -7.39 -10.18 2.68
C LEU A 43 -8.63 -9.48 3.24
N TYR A 44 -8.41 -8.51 4.13
CA TYR A 44 -9.46 -7.74 4.77
C TYR A 44 -9.24 -6.25 4.57
N THR A 45 -10.21 -5.58 3.95
CA THR A 45 -10.23 -4.13 3.69
C THR A 45 -11.26 -3.49 4.62
N PRO A 46 -10.86 -2.95 5.79
CA PRO A 46 -11.79 -2.54 6.82
C PRO A 46 -12.74 -1.44 6.35
N LEU A 47 -12.23 -0.45 5.61
CA LEU A 47 -13.01 0.70 5.14
C LEU A 47 -13.54 0.54 3.71
N LYS A 48 -13.66 -0.69 3.17
CA LYS A 48 -14.27 -0.92 1.85
C LYS A 48 -15.56 -0.10 1.73
N GLU A 49 -15.65 0.70 0.67
CA GLU A 49 -16.78 1.61 0.46
C GLU A 49 -18.08 0.83 0.25
N LYS A 50 -19.17 1.37 0.79
CA LYS A 50 -20.51 0.81 0.64
C LYS A 50 -21.48 1.92 0.34
N LEU A 51 -22.05 1.93 -0.86
CA LEU A 51 -22.94 3.00 -1.30
C LEU A 51 -24.29 3.01 -0.57
N ASP A 52 -24.73 1.88 0.02
CA ASP A 52 -26.10 1.71 0.51
C ASP A 52 -26.26 1.21 1.96
N THR A 53 -25.19 1.22 2.80
CA THR A 53 -25.30 0.73 4.19
C THR A 53 -25.45 1.88 5.20
N PRO A 54 -26.55 1.98 5.95
CA PRO A 54 -26.74 3.06 6.91
C PRO A 54 -25.76 2.91 8.09
N ILE A 55 -25.14 4.03 8.50
CA ILE A 55 -24.37 4.10 9.74
C ILE A 55 -25.35 4.07 10.92
N LEU A 56 -25.20 3.10 11.81
CA LEU A 56 -26.09 2.92 12.95
C LEU A 56 -25.59 3.69 14.17
N GLN A 57 -26.49 4.18 15.01
CA GLN A 57 -26.11 4.63 16.34
C GLN A 57 -26.01 3.40 17.26
N PHE A 58 -24.90 3.25 18.00
CA PHE A 58 -24.78 2.14 18.95
C PHE A 58 -25.76 2.31 20.13
N GLU A 59 -26.89 1.61 20.11
CA GLU A 59 -27.87 1.62 21.20
C GLU A 59 -27.50 0.58 22.28
N PRO A 60 -27.33 0.99 23.56
CA PRO A 60 -26.93 0.05 24.62
C PRO A 60 -28.04 -0.94 25.03
N HIS A 61 -29.29 -0.72 24.63
CA HIS A 61 -30.41 -1.62 24.93
C HIS A 61 -31.40 -1.63 23.76
N TYR A 62 -31.56 -2.78 23.11
CA TYR A 62 -32.65 -3.00 22.18
C TYR A 62 -33.96 -3.18 22.93
N LYS A 63 -34.62 -2.06 23.27
CA LYS A 63 -35.82 -2.10 24.11
C LYS A 63 -37.07 -2.65 23.40
N ASP A 64 -37.05 -2.73 22.07
CA ASP A 64 -38.20 -3.10 21.23
C ASP A 64 -37.93 -4.28 20.25
N ILE A 65 -37.01 -5.21 20.56
CA ILE A 65 -36.82 -6.41 19.71
C ILE A 65 -38.12 -7.23 19.69
N THR A 66 -38.68 -7.40 18.50
CA THR A 66 -39.78 -8.32 18.24
C THR A 66 -39.45 -9.21 17.05
N ALA A 67 -40.18 -10.30 16.83
CA ALA A 67 -40.00 -11.15 15.65
C ALA A 67 -40.22 -10.41 14.31
N SER A 68 -40.93 -9.27 14.35
CA SER A 68 -41.20 -8.39 13.21
C SER A 68 -40.27 -7.18 13.09
N VAL A 69 -39.51 -6.85 14.15
CA VAL A 69 -38.56 -5.73 14.18
C VAL A 69 -37.26 -6.27 14.74
N VAL A 70 -36.49 -6.85 13.82
CA VAL A 70 -35.18 -7.41 14.10
C VAL A 70 -34.15 -6.28 13.91
N PRO A 71 -33.24 -6.05 14.86
CA PRO A 71 -32.17 -5.08 14.69
C PRO A 71 -31.34 -5.32 13.41
N PRO A 72 -30.87 -4.26 12.73
CA PRO A 72 -30.10 -4.36 11.49
C PRO A 72 -28.98 -5.40 11.52
N GLU A 73 -28.27 -5.54 12.63
CA GLU A 73 -27.14 -6.45 12.85
C GLU A 73 -27.47 -7.92 13.02
N LEU A 74 -28.75 -8.26 13.14
CA LEU A 74 -29.21 -9.64 13.11
C LEU A 74 -29.72 -10.03 11.71
N HIS A 75 -29.79 -9.10 10.75
CA HIS A 75 -30.14 -9.43 9.37
C HIS A 75 -28.97 -10.13 8.65
N HIS A 76 -29.27 -11.23 7.95
CA HIS A 76 -28.30 -12.04 7.23
C HIS A 76 -27.55 -11.30 6.10
N MET A 77 -28.12 -10.20 5.57
CA MET A 77 -27.47 -9.37 4.56
C MET A 77 -26.51 -8.34 5.16
N HIS A 78 -26.57 -8.08 6.47
CA HIS A 78 -25.71 -7.12 7.15
C HIS A 78 -24.65 -7.82 7.99
N THR A 79 -23.85 -8.65 7.32
CA THR A 79 -22.65 -9.29 7.91
C THR A 79 -21.56 -8.28 8.27
N THR A 80 -21.61 -7.10 7.66
CA THR A 80 -20.71 -5.97 7.93
C THR A 80 -21.50 -4.71 8.22
N ILE A 81 -21.33 -4.14 9.41
CA ILE A 81 -22.05 -2.96 9.91
C ILE A 81 -21.08 -1.96 10.50
N GLU A 82 -21.45 -0.70 10.39
CA GLU A 82 -20.74 0.40 11.02
C GLU A 82 -21.59 1.13 12.05
N TYR A 83 -21.02 1.32 13.24
CA TYR A 83 -21.64 2.02 14.34
C TYR A 83 -20.92 3.34 14.59
N ARG A 84 -21.68 4.42 14.63
CA ARG A 84 -21.27 5.69 15.21
C ARG A 84 -21.37 5.60 16.73
N LEU A 85 -20.25 5.87 17.40
CA LEU A 85 -20.17 5.81 18.86
C LEU A 85 -20.45 7.18 19.48
N SER A 86 -21.06 7.20 20.65
CA SER A 86 -21.43 8.45 21.34
C SER A 86 -20.23 9.24 21.88
N ARG A 87 -19.03 8.65 21.85
CA ARG A 87 -17.81 9.28 22.36
C ARG A 87 -17.19 10.17 21.25
N PRO A 88 -17.05 11.48 21.46
CA PRO A 88 -16.35 12.33 20.50
C PRO A 88 -14.85 12.03 20.46
N ALA A 89 -14.21 12.31 19.33
CA ALA A 89 -12.77 12.27 19.21
C ALA A 89 -12.11 13.31 20.15
N PRO A 90 -10.90 13.04 20.68
CA PRO A 90 -10.21 13.95 21.60
C PRO A 90 -9.79 15.28 20.95
N ALA A 91 -9.56 15.27 19.64
CA ALA A 91 -9.23 16.43 18.83
C ALA A 91 -9.72 16.22 17.39
N PRO A 92 -10.00 17.29 16.62
CA PRO A 92 -10.21 17.18 15.19
C PRO A 92 -8.93 16.64 14.49
N PRO A 93 -9.05 16.15 13.24
CA PRO A 93 -7.88 15.71 12.47
C PRO A 93 -6.80 16.79 12.39
N ILE A 94 -5.54 16.38 12.44
CA ILE A 94 -4.38 17.27 12.45
C ILE A 94 -3.50 16.99 11.24
N PHE A 95 -3.06 18.03 10.53
CA PHE A 95 -2.20 17.95 9.35
C PHE A 95 -0.97 18.84 9.55
N LEU A 96 0.19 18.21 9.72
CA LEU A 96 1.46 18.89 9.94
C LEU A 96 2.35 18.72 8.71
N TYR A 97 2.52 19.80 7.95
CA TYR A 97 3.38 19.82 6.76
C TYR A 97 4.84 19.96 7.17
N ALA A 98 5.69 19.03 6.75
CA ALA A 98 7.14 19.06 6.93
C ALA A 98 7.83 19.21 5.57
N VAL A 99 8.22 20.44 5.22
CA VAL A 99 8.64 20.81 3.87
C VAL A 99 10.16 21.01 3.79
N ASP A 100 10.80 20.23 2.93
CA ASP A 100 12.20 20.43 2.57
C ASP A 100 12.39 21.66 1.67
N LEU A 101 13.34 22.52 2.04
CA LEU A 101 13.72 23.72 1.30
C LEU A 101 14.98 23.52 0.44
N CYS A 102 15.65 22.36 0.52
CA CYS A 102 16.86 22.04 -0.24
C CYS A 102 16.54 21.52 -1.66
N GLN A 103 15.63 22.19 -2.37
CA GLN A 103 15.12 21.77 -3.69
C GLN A 103 15.47 22.78 -4.79
N GLU A 104 15.16 22.43 -6.03
CA GLU A 104 15.17 23.38 -7.14
C GLU A 104 13.99 24.36 -7.04
N GLU A 105 14.17 25.57 -7.58
CA GLU A 105 13.20 26.66 -7.41
C GLU A 105 11.84 26.34 -8.05
N GLU A 106 11.85 25.73 -9.24
CA GLU A 106 10.63 25.29 -9.94
C GLU A 106 9.91 24.19 -9.16
N GLY A 107 10.65 23.20 -8.64
CA GLY A 107 10.11 22.14 -7.80
C GLY A 107 9.47 22.68 -6.53
N LEU A 108 10.15 23.60 -5.84
CA LEU A 108 9.61 24.25 -4.64
C LEU A 108 8.38 25.10 -4.96
N ALA A 109 8.39 25.86 -6.06
CA ALA A 109 7.25 26.67 -6.48
C ALA A 109 6.01 25.79 -6.73
N SER A 110 6.16 24.71 -7.48
CA SER A 110 5.08 23.74 -7.74
C SER A 110 4.58 23.04 -6.46
N LEU A 111 5.49 22.74 -5.53
CA LEU A 111 5.13 22.19 -4.23
C LEU A 111 4.29 23.18 -3.42
N LYS A 112 4.66 24.46 -3.35
CA LYS A 112 3.86 25.49 -2.67
C LYS A 112 2.43 25.56 -3.18
N GLU A 113 2.24 25.58 -4.51
CA GLU A 113 0.92 25.60 -5.13
C GLU A 113 0.08 24.40 -4.67
N SER A 114 0.68 23.20 -4.68
CA SER A 114 0.03 21.96 -4.25
C SER A 114 -0.36 22.01 -2.77
N LEU A 115 0.52 22.53 -1.90
CA LEU A 115 0.28 22.68 -0.47
C LEU A 115 -0.84 23.69 -0.19
N VAL A 116 -0.82 24.87 -0.82
CA VAL A 116 -1.86 25.89 -0.69
C VAL A 116 -3.21 25.34 -1.13
N MET A 117 -3.26 24.67 -2.29
CA MET A 117 -4.49 24.05 -2.77
C MET A 117 -5.00 22.97 -1.80
N SER A 118 -4.12 22.18 -1.17
CA SER A 118 -4.55 21.17 -0.20
C SER A 118 -5.27 21.76 1.02
N LEU A 119 -4.97 23.01 1.42
CA LEU A 119 -5.67 23.67 2.53
C LEU A 119 -7.17 23.83 2.26
N SER A 120 -7.54 24.06 1.00
CA SER A 120 -8.95 24.17 0.58
C SER A 120 -9.71 22.83 0.57
N LEU A 121 -8.98 21.71 0.59
CA LEU A 121 -9.54 20.37 0.64
C LEU A 121 -9.77 19.89 2.08
N LEU A 122 -9.13 20.54 3.05
CA LEU A 122 -9.23 20.17 4.46
C LEU A 122 -10.54 20.66 5.10
N PRO A 123 -11.08 19.92 6.09
CA PRO A 123 -12.17 20.43 6.91
C PRO A 123 -11.78 21.72 7.63
N GLU A 124 -12.69 22.70 7.70
CA GLU A 124 -12.46 24.02 8.33
C GLU A 124 -11.97 23.93 9.79
N THR A 125 -12.37 22.87 10.49
CA THR A 125 -12.05 22.60 11.90
C THR A 125 -10.77 21.80 12.10
N ALA A 126 -10.18 21.24 11.04
CA ALA A 126 -8.93 20.48 11.12
C ALA A 126 -7.78 21.40 11.55
N LEU A 127 -6.86 20.88 12.36
CA LEU A 127 -5.69 21.65 12.79
C LEU A 127 -4.58 21.53 11.75
N VAL A 128 -3.99 22.66 11.36
CA VAL A 128 -2.86 22.71 10.43
C VAL A 128 -1.63 23.32 11.07
N GLY A 129 -0.45 22.80 10.70
CA GLY A 129 0.84 23.28 11.15
C GLY A 129 1.90 23.20 10.06
N LEU A 130 2.96 23.99 10.20
CA LEU A 130 4.06 24.05 9.24
C LEU A 130 5.42 23.91 9.93
N ILE A 131 6.20 22.96 9.44
CA ILE A 131 7.63 22.81 9.70
C ILE A 131 8.34 22.90 8.35
N THR A 132 9.38 23.70 8.27
CA THR A 132 10.28 23.74 7.11
C THR A 132 11.67 23.32 7.53
N PHE A 133 12.43 22.72 6.62
CA PHE A 133 13.77 22.28 6.95
C PHE A 133 14.72 22.33 5.75
N GLY A 134 16.01 22.46 6.06
CA GLY A 134 17.12 22.34 5.13
C GLY A 134 18.35 21.93 5.93
N THR A 135 19.32 22.83 6.07
CA THR A 135 20.42 22.69 7.04
C THR A 135 19.93 22.77 8.49
N MET A 136 18.83 23.50 8.73
CA MET A 136 18.19 23.69 10.04
C MET A 136 16.71 23.33 9.96
N VAL A 137 16.08 23.05 11.09
CA VAL A 137 14.61 22.83 11.17
C VAL A 137 13.95 24.07 11.75
N GLN A 138 12.85 24.52 11.15
CA GLN A 138 12.07 25.67 11.58
C GLN A 138 10.62 25.26 11.86
N VAL A 139 10.17 25.47 13.09
CA VAL A 139 8.77 25.26 13.50
C VAL A 139 8.05 26.61 13.48
N HIS A 140 7.07 26.78 12.61
CA HIS A 140 6.38 28.07 12.39
C HIS A 140 5.27 28.29 13.42
N GLU A 141 5.23 29.47 14.04
CA GLU A 141 4.17 29.89 14.96
C GLU A 141 3.08 30.64 14.17
N ILE A 142 2.09 29.89 13.68
CA ILE A 142 1.03 30.42 12.79
C ILE A 142 0.11 31.40 13.53
N GLY A 143 -0.12 31.19 14.83
CA GLY A 143 -1.06 32.01 15.61
C GLY A 143 -0.58 33.40 16.00
N TYR A 144 0.60 33.83 15.54
CA TYR A 144 1.13 35.16 15.83
C TYR A 144 1.01 36.08 14.61
N GLU A 145 0.04 37.00 14.64
CA GLU A 145 -0.27 37.87 13.50
C GLU A 145 0.70 39.05 13.31
N GLY A 146 1.50 39.38 14.32
CA GLY A 146 2.36 40.57 14.31
C GLY A 146 3.52 40.49 13.30
N CYS A 147 4.11 39.32 13.13
CA CYS A 147 5.12 39.03 12.11
C CYS A 147 5.31 37.51 11.96
N ALA A 148 6.00 37.07 10.91
CA ALA A 148 6.39 35.67 10.77
C ALA A 148 7.39 35.29 11.87
N LYS A 149 7.03 34.31 12.71
CA LYS A 149 7.86 33.82 13.81
C LYS A 149 8.06 32.31 13.67
N SER A 150 9.30 31.87 13.84
CA SER A 150 9.67 30.45 13.79
C SER A 150 10.70 30.09 14.85
N TYR A 151 10.65 28.87 15.35
CA TYR A 151 11.63 28.30 16.29
C TYR A 151 12.63 27.44 15.52
N VAL A 152 13.92 27.70 15.69
CA VAL A 152 14.98 27.06 14.90
C VAL A 152 15.71 25.99 15.73
N PHE A 153 15.75 24.77 15.21
CA PHE A 153 16.49 23.64 15.76
C PHE A 153 17.68 23.30 14.85
N ARG A 154 18.78 22.88 15.46
CA ARG A 154 20.01 22.54 14.75
C ARG A 154 19.90 21.16 14.10
N GLY A 155 20.05 21.10 12.78
CA GLY A 155 19.90 19.87 12.00
C GLY A 155 20.91 18.77 12.32
N SER A 156 22.03 19.10 12.96
CA SER A 156 23.07 18.14 13.33
C SER A 156 22.85 17.47 14.69
N LYS A 157 21.76 17.78 15.41
CA LYS A 157 21.52 17.34 16.79
C LYS A 157 20.20 16.57 16.89
N ASP A 158 20.20 15.47 17.66
CA ASP A 158 18.97 14.78 18.04
C ASP A 158 18.28 15.48 19.23
N TYR A 159 16.96 15.53 19.20
CA TYR A 159 16.14 16.19 20.22
C TYR A 159 15.14 15.19 20.80
N THR A 160 15.08 15.12 22.13
CA THR A 160 14.04 14.33 22.81
C THR A 160 12.72 15.08 22.84
N THR A 161 11.60 14.36 22.98
CA THR A 161 10.25 14.94 23.13
C THR A 161 10.22 16.04 24.20
N LYS A 162 10.84 15.79 25.35
CA LYS A 162 10.93 16.77 26.44
C LYS A 162 11.71 18.03 26.05
N GLN A 163 12.80 17.89 25.30
CA GLN A 163 13.56 19.06 24.81
C GLN A 163 12.73 19.88 23.84
N VAL A 164 12.00 19.24 22.93
CA VAL A 164 11.06 19.92 22.02
C VAL A 164 9.96 20.63 22.81
N GLN A 165 9.38 19.95 23.80
CA GLN A 165 8.35 20.50 24.69
C GLN A 165 8.84 21.76 25.42
N ASP A 166 10.02 21.70 26.04
CA ASP A 166 10.59 22.81 26.80
C ASP A 166 10.97 23.99 25.88
N MET A 167 11.56 23.72 24.71
CA MET A 167 12.00 24.75 23.76
C MET A 167 10.84 25.48 23.07
N LEU A 168 9.74 24.77 22.79
CA LEU A 168 8.53 25.34 22.21
C LEU A 168 7.58 25.93 23.27
N GLY A 169 7.86 25.71 24.57
CA GLY A 169 7.01 26.14 25.67
C GLY A 169 5.66 25.43 25.68
N LEU A 170 5.65 24.13 25.36
CA LEU A 170 4.44 23.30 25.30
C LEU A 170 4.02 22.77 26.67
N SER A 171 4.88 22.83 27.67
CA SER A 171 4.58 22.43 29.04
C SER A 171 3.42 23.25 29.61
N SER A 172 2.39 22.58 30.14
CA SER A 172 1.35 23.27 30.92
C SER A 172 2.02 24.04 32.06
N PRO A 173 1.66 25.32 32.31
CA PRO A 173 2.20 26.02 33.46
C PRO A 173 1.82 25.21 34.71
N ILE A 174 2.83 24.75 35.45
CA ILE A 174 2.63 24.16 36.77
C ILE A 174 1.79 25.17 37.56
N MET A 175 0.55 24.81 37.92
CA MET A 175 -0.25 25.63 38.81
C MET A 175 0.58 25.86 40.07
N ARG A 176 1.03 27.11 40.27
CA ARG A 176 1.63 27.49 41.56
C ARG A 176 0.56 27.24 42.62
N PRO A 177 0.87 26.49 43.70
CA PRO A 177 -0.07 26.32 44.80
C PRO A 177 -0.44 27.70 45.35
N GLY A 178 -1.70 28.13 45.18
CA GLY A 178 -2.22 29.37 45.78
C GLY A 178 -2.82 30.43 44.85
N LEU A 179 -2.85 30.25 43.52
CA LEU A 179 -3.62 31.14 42.64
C LEU A 179 -4.96 30.50 42.23
N GLN A 180 -6.06 31.07 42.73
CA GLN A 180 -7.42 30.71 42.33
C GLN A 180 -7.58 30.87 40.82
N ALA A 181 -8.05 29.81 40.15
CA ALA A 181 -8.43 29.87 38.75
C ALA A 181 -9.56 30.88 38.57
N GLN A 182 -9.36 31.91 37.74
CA GLN A 182 -10.47 32.76 37.31
C GLN A 182 -11.43 31.93 36.45
N PRO A 183 -12.72 31.85 36.79
CA PRO A 183 -13.70 31.18 35.96
C PRO A 183 -13.94 32.05 34.71
N GLY A 184 -13.61 31.55 33.52
CA GLY A 184 -14.00 32.19 32.26
C GLY A 184 -12.95 32.33 31.15
N ARG A 185 -11.71 31.85 31.31
CA ARG A 185 -10.75 31.75 30.21
C ARG A 185 -10.19 30.34 30.08
N HIS A 186 -10.99 29.44 29.55
CA HIS A 186 -10.49 28.25 28.88
C HIS A 186 -10.60 28.53 27.38
N ALA A 187 -9.53 29.05 26.79
CA ALA A 187 -9.39 28.94 25.33
C ALA A 187 -9.28 27.42 25.02
N PRO A 188 -9.99 26.89 24.01
CA PRO A 188 -10.01 25.45 23.73
C PRO A 188 -8.67 24.83 23.30
N GLY A 189 -7.58 25.60 23.24
CA GLY A 189 -6.28 25.15 22.77
C GLY A 189 -5.23 25.30 23.85
N GLY A 190 -4.55 24.21 24.20
CA GLY A 190 -3.35 24.28 25.05
C GLY A 190 -2.25 25.15 24.43
N SER A 191 -1.07 25.18 25.05
CA SER A 191 0.14 25.87 24.58
C SER A 191 0.51 25.60 23.10
N ALA A 192 0.10 24.44 22.57
CA ALA A 192 0.29 23.99 21.19
C ALA A 192 -0.57 24.73 20.15
N SER A 193 -1.65 25.38 20.57
CA SER A 193 -2.58 26.11 19.69
C SER A 193 -1.94 27.29 18.94
N ARG A 194 -0.71 27.67 19.28
CA ARG A 194 0.05 28.69 18.55
C ARG A 194 0.75 28.12 17.30
N PHE A 195 0.99 26.81 17.28
CA PHE A 195 1.64 26.09 16.18
C PHE A 195 0.64 25.32 15.31
N LEU A 196 -0.47 24.90 15.91
CA LEU A 196 -1.50 24.08 15.29
C LEU A 196 -2.86 24.78 15.47
N LEU A 197 -3.39 25.31 14.38
CA LEU A 197 -4.62 26.11 14.37
C LEU A 197 -5.65 25.54 13.42
N PRO A 198 -6.96 25.73 13.68
CA PRO A 198 -8.01 25.38 12.72
C PRO A 198 -7.77 26.04 11.36
N VAL A 199 -8.02 25.32 10.26
CA VAL A 199 -7.85 25.82 8.88
C VAL A 199 -8.51 27.19 8.71
N GLN A 200 -9.77 27.35 9.13
CA GLN A 200 -10.51 28.62 9.02
C GLN A 200 -9.83 29.82 9.73
N GLN A 201 -8.95 29.58 10.70
CA GLN A 201 -8.19 30.62 11.41
C GLN A 201 -6.77 30.79 10.83
N ALA A 202 -6.20 29.72 10.30
CA ALA A 202 -4.83 29.66 9.82
C ALA A 202 -4.68 29.99 8.33
N GLU A 203 -5.72 29.82 7.52
CA GLU A 203 -5.68 29.78 6.05
C GLU A 203 -4.87 30.94 5.45
N PHE A 204 -5.21 32.18 5.83
CA PHE A 204 -4.51 33.36 5.32
C PHE A 204 -3.04 33.40 5.71
N GLN A 205 -2.72 33.16 6.99
CA GLN A 205 -1.34 33.23 7.48
C GLN A 205 -0.48 32.09 6.92
N LEU A 206 -1.06 30.89 6.83
CA LEU A 206 -0.36 29.71 6.32
C LEU A 206 -0.15 29.80 4.81
N THR A 207 -1.13 30.28 4.04
CA THR A 207 -0.98 30.54 2.60
C THR A 207 0.15 31.54 2.36
N LYS A 208 0.14 32.67 3.08
CA LYS A 208 1.21 33.66 3.00
C LYS A 208 2.58 33.06 3.37
N ALA A 209 2.65 32.25 4.42
CA ALA A 209 3.88 31.58 4.82
C ALA A 209 4.40 30.64 3.72
N LEU A 210 3.52 29.81 3.15
CA LEU A 210 3.84 28.87 2.06
C LEU A 210 4.32 29.60 0.80
N GLU A 211 3.59 30.63 0.35
CA GLU A 211 3.96 31.43 -0.82
C GLU A 211 5.33 32.11 -0.62
N SER A 212 5.61 32.57 0.61
CA SER A 212 6.87 33.23 0.97
C SER A 212 8.07 32.31 1.13
N LEU A 213 7.90 30.98 1.10
CA LEU A 213 9.02 30.04 1.28
C LEU A 213 10.10 30.26 0.23
N GLN A 214 11.36 30.12 0.62
CA GLN A 214 12.50 30.23 -0.28
C GLN A 214 13.38 28.99 -0.11
N LYS A 215 14.25 28.77 -1.09
CA LYS A 215 15.28 27.74 -1.00
C LYS A 215 16.12 27.93 0.27
N ASP A 216 16.61 26.83 0.84
CA ASP A 216 17.51 26.89 2.00
C ASP A 216 18.66 27.89 1.71
N PRO A 217 18.88 28.89 2.59
CA PRO A 217 19.80 29.99 2.28
C PRO A 217 21.27 29.59 2.31
N TRP A 218 21.57 28.36 2.75
CA TRP A 218 22.94 27.86 2.84
C TRP A 218 23.48 27.49 1.46
N PRO A 219 24.60 28.09 1.02
CA PRO A 219 25.16 27.81 -0.29
C PRO A 219 25.68 26.37 -0.35
N THR A 220 25.39 25.70 -1.46
CA THR A 220 25.88 24.34 -1.73
C THR A 220 26.96 24.40 -2.81
N ALA A 221 28.14 23.85 -2.53
CA ALA A 221 29.23 23.78 -3.50
C ALA A 221 28.90 22.79 -4.62
N ASN A 222 29.44 23.01 -5.83
CA ASN A 222 29.12 22.20 -7.02
C ASN A 222 29.46 20.72 -6.90
N ASP A 223 30.42 20.36 -6.04
CA ASP A 223 30.85 18.99 -5.77
C ASP A 223 30.12 18.36 -4.57
N ARG A 224 29.08 19.01 -4.06
CA ARG A 224 28.35 18.61 -2.85
C ARG A 224 26.84 18.63 -3.05
N ARG A 225 26.17 17.77 -2.27
CA ARG A 225 24.74 17.80 -2.00
C ARG A 225 24.44 18.85 -0.94
N SER A 226 23.23 19.42 -0.97
CA SER A 226 22.74 20.30 0.09
C SER A 226 22.72 19.57 1.43
N LEU A 227 22.97 20.29 2.52
CA LEU A 227 22.82 19.75 3.87
C LEU A 227 21.33 19.63 4.20
N ARG A 228 20.90 18.44 4.58
CA ARG A 228 19.50 18.10 4.77
C ARG A 228 19.30 17.28 6.03
N CYS A 229 18.60 17.86 6.99
CA CYS A 229 18.36 17.26 8.30
C CYS A 229 16.97 16.61 8.45
N THR A 230 16.55 15.81 7.46
CA THR A 230 15.22 15.15 7.41
C THR A 230 14.88 14.41 8.71
N GLY A 231 15.83 13.66 9.27
CA GLY A 231 15.59 12.90 10.50
C GLY A 231 15.30 13.79 11.72
N VAL A 232 15.94 14.96 11.80
CA VAL A 232 15.65 15.93 12.87
C VAL A 232 14.31 16.61 12.65
N ALA A 233 13.96 16.95 11.40
CA ALA A 233 12.67 17.55 11.07
C ALA A 233 11.51 16.63 11.51
N LEU A 234 11.60 15.33 11.20
CA LEU A 234 10.66 14.31 11.66
C LEU A 234 10.66 14.16 13.18
N SER A 235 11.83 14.09 13.83
CA SER A 235 11.91 13.95 15.29
C SER A 235 11.25 15.13 16.03
N VAL A 236 11.44 16.36 15.52
CA VAL A 236 10.80 17.57 16.06
C VAL A 236 9.29 17.57 15.78
N ALA A 237 8.85 17.21 14.58
CA ALA A 237 7.43 17.10 14.22
C ALA A 237 6.70 16.09 15.13
N ILE A 238 7.27 14.90 15.29
CA ILE A 238 6.77 13.87 16.20
C ILE A 238 6.76 14.39 17.64
N GLY A 239 7.82 15.09 18.07
CA GLY A 239 7.92 15.66 19.42
C GLY A 239 6.84 16.71 19.72
N LEU A 240 6.49 17.56 18.75
CA LEU A 240 5.39 18.53 18.83
C LEU A 240 4.05 17.82 18.98
N MET A 241 3.78 16.84 18.10
CA MET A 241 2.52 16.08 18.09
C MET A 241 2.36 15.22 19.36
N GLU A 242 3.41 14.50 19.75
CA GLU A 242 3.47 13.65 20.95
C GLU A 242 3.29 14.44 22.25
N SER A 243 3.73 15.71 22.30
CA SER A 243 3.59 16.54 23.50
C SER A 243 2.18 17.09 23.71
N SER A 244 1.35 17.12 22.67
CA SER A 244 0.11 17.92 22.66
C SER A 244 -1.14 17.17 22.23
N PHE A 245 -0.99 16.11 21.44
CA PHE A 245 -2.11 15.41 20.79
C PHE A 245 -1.95 13.88 20.81
N GLN A 246 -1.54 13.32 21.96
CA GLN A 246 -1.41 11.87 22.11
C GLN A 246 -2.75 11.15 21.86
N ASN A 247 -2.73 10.03 21.14
CA ASN A 247 -3.89 9.22 20.80
C ASN A 247 -5.01 10.00 20.08
N SER A 248 -4.64 11.06 19.36
CA SER A 248 -5.53 11.83 18.49
C SER A 248 -5.12 11.61 17.04
N GLY A 249 -6.07 11.53 16.13
CA GLY A 249 -5.80 11.40 14.70
C GLY A 249 -5.01 12.59 14.17
N GLY A 250 -3.79 12.33 13.69
CA GLY A 250 -2.92 13.37 13.14
C GLY A 250 -1.92 12.80 12.16
N ARG A 251 -1.57 13.58 11.14
CA ARG A 251 -0.78 13.19 9.97
C ARG A 251 0.37 14.16 9.77
N ILE A 252 1.59 13.64 9.78
CA ILE A 252 2.82 14.36 9.49
C ILE A 252 3.17 14.06 8.03
N MET A 253 3.13 15.09 7.18
CA MET A 253 3.37 14.96 5.75
C MET A 253 4.77 15.45 5.40
N LEU A 254 5.69 14.52 5.13
CA LEU A 254 7.05 14.84 4.75
C LEU A 254 7.15 15.05 3.23
N PHE A 255 7.62 16.21 2.80
CA PHE A 255 7.95 16.48 1.39
C PHE A 255 9.46 16.57 1.25
N ALA A 256 10.08 15.56 0.64
CA ALA A 256 11.52 15.43 0.52
C ALA A 256 11.99 15.48 -0.94
N GLY A 257 12.79 16.48 -1.30
CA GLY A 257 13.43 16.58 -2.62
C GLY A 257 14.80 15.90 -2.77
N GLY A 258 15.17 14.98 -1.89
CA GLY A 258 16.52 14.39 -1.85
C GLY A 258 16.86 13.70 -0.51
N PRO A 259 18.01 12.99 -0.43
CA PRO A 259 18.37 12.19 0.72
C PRO A 259 18.84 13.01 1.92
N ALA A 260 18.63 12.50 3.13
CA ALA A 260 19.16 13.10 4.35
C ALA A 260 20.71 13.04 4.35
N THR A 261 21.36 14.19 4.48
CA THR A 261 22.83 14.33 4.41
C THR A 261 23.46 14.88 5.69
N GLU A 262 22.64 15.27 6.67
CA GLU A 262 23.12 15.79 7.95
C GLU A 262 22.28 15.27 9.12
N GLY A 263 22.94 15.01 10.25
CA GLY A 263 22.28 14.66 11.51
C GLY A 263 21.87 13.18 11.62
N PRO A 264 21.10 12.86 12.68
CA PRO A 264 20.48 11.54 12.83
C PRO A 264 19.60 11.17 11.62
N GLY A 265 19.64 9.91 11.20
CA GLY A 265 18.91 9.44 10.02
C GLY A 265 19.57 9.77 8.68
N MET A 266 20.82 10.23 8.66
CA MET A 266 21.60 10.44 7.43
C MET A 266 21.69 9.17 6.57
N VAL A 267 21.44 9.31 5.27
CA VAL A 267 21.39 8.25 4.26
C VAL A 267 22.70 8.19 3.47
N VAL A 268 23.27 9.36 3.14
CA VAL A 268 24.52 9.52 2.38
C VAL A 268 25.26 10.77 2.86
N GLY A 269 26.57 10.85 2.66
CA GLY A 269 27.32 12.07 2.93
C GLY A 269 27.08 13.18 1.91
N ALA A 270 27.55 14.38 2.26
CA ALA A 270 27.36 15.57 1.42
C ALA A 270 28.22 15.57 0.14
N GLU A 271 29.28 14.77 0.02
CA GLU A 271 30.14 14.80 -1.16
C GLU A 271 29.54 13.99 -2.31
N LEU A 272 29.42 14.57 -3.51
CA LEU A 272 28.82 13.88 -4.67
C LEU A 272 29.61 12.66 -5.13
N ARG A 273 30.92 12.62 -4.86
CA ARG A 273 31.78 11.45 -5.12
C ARG A 273 31.42 10.23 -4.28
N GLU A 274 30.75 10.43 -3.14
CA GLU A 274 30.17 9.34 -2.36
C GLU A 274 28.82 8.99 -3.02
N PRO A 275 28.71 7.83 -3.70
CA PRO A 275 27.44 7.43 -4.27
C PRO A 275 26.44 7.14 -3.15
N ILE A 276 25.15 7.24 -3.47
CA ILE A 276 24.13 6.63 -2.62
C ILE A 276 24.33 5.10 -2.68
N ARG A 277 23.70 4.37 -1.77
CA ARG A 277 23.72 2.90 -1.74
C ARG A 277 22.87 2.28 -2.87
N SER A 278 23.31 1.13 -3.35
CA SER A 278 22.55 0.20 -4.20
C SER A 278 22.18 -1.07 -3.43
N HIS A 279 21.35 -1.95 -4.01
CA HIS A 279 21.11 -3.29 -3.45
C HIS A 279 22.42 -4.08 -3.32
N HIS A 280 23.31 -3.97 -4.30
CA HIS A 280 24.62 -4.64 -4.28
C HIS A 280 25.51 -4.18 -3.12
N ASP A 281 25.49 -2.88 -2.80
CA ASP A 281 26.22 -2.36 -1.65
C ASP A 281 25.64 -2.91 -0.33
N ILE A 282 24.32 -3.03 -0.24
CA ILE A 282 23.64 -3.58 0.95
C ILE A 282 24.00 -5.06 1.13
N ASP A 283 23.91 -5.86 0.06
CA ASP A 283 24.19 -7.30 0.07
C ASP A 283 25.65 -7.60 0.44
N ARG A 284 26.58 -6.75 0.01
CA ARG A 284 28.01 -6.86 0.35
C ARG A 284 28.38 -6.22 1.69
N GLU A 285 27.39 -5.75 2.43
CA GLU A 285 27.54 -4.98 3.67
C GLU A 285 28.45 -3.72 3.52
N ASN A 286 28.59 -3.19 2.31
CA ASN A 286 29.34 -1.98 2.00
C ASN A 286 28.48 -0.71 2.18
N VAL A 287 27.79 -0.60 3.32
CA VAL A 287 26.83 0.48 3.59
C VAL A 287 27.13 1.21 4.89
N LYS A 288 27.76 2.38 4.77
CA LYS A 288 28.26 3.17 5.91
C LYS A 288 27.16 3.70 6.84
N TYR A 289 26.02 4.10 6.29
CA TYR A 289 24.97 4.82 7.04
C TYR A 289 23.70 3.99 7.28
N TYR A 290 23.39 3.06 6.37
CA TYR A 290 22.15 2.29 6.31
C TYR A 290 21.67 1.74 7.66
N LYS A 291 22.46 0.88 8.32
CA LYS A 291 22.06 0.22 9.58
C LYS A 291 21.74 1.23 10.71
N LYS A 292 22.44 2.38 10.75
CA LYS A 292 22.19 3.43 11.76
C LYS A 292 20.93 4.24 11.42
N ALA A 293 20.71 4.55 10.15
CA ALA A 293 19.54 5.27 9.68
C ALA A 293 18.25 4.46 9.86
N VAL A 294 18.22 3.19 9.44
CA VAL A 294 17.09 2.27 9.67
C VAL A 294 16.71 2.23 11.15
N LYS A 295 17.69 1.99 12.04
CA LYS A 295 17.44 1.96 13.49
C LYS A 295 16.87 3.28 14.02
N PHE A 296 17.32 4.42 13.49
CA PHE A 296 16.82 5.72 13.89
C PHE A 296 15.36 5.91 13.48
N TYR A 297 15.03 5.67 12.22
CA TYR A 297 13.67 5.82 11.71
C TYR A 297 12.70 4.78 12.29
N ASP A 298 13.14 3.55 12.56
CA ASP A 298 12.33 2.54 13.27
C ASP A 298 11.95 2.98 14.68
N ASN A 299 12.84 3.68 15.39
CA ASN A 299 12.52 4.22 16.71
C ASN A 299 11.50 5.36 16.62
N LEU A 300 11.61 6.22 15.59
CA LEU A 300 10.62 7.24 15.30
C LEU A 300 9.26 6.62 14.92
N ALA A 301 9.27 5.57 14.10
CA ALA A 301 8.07 4.84 13.69
C ALA A 301 7.33 4.26 14.90
N LYS A 302 8.05 3.59 15.81
CA LYS A 302 7.46 3.05 17.06
C LYS A 302 6.84 4.14 17.93
N ARG A 303 7.53 5.26 18.12
CA ARG A 303 7.01 6.42 18.88
C ARG A 303 5.75 6.99 18.24
N THR A 304 5.77 7.17 16.93
CA THR A 304 4.66 7.73 16.16
C THR A 304 3.44 6.82 16.23
N ALA A 305 3.64 5.52 15.97
CA ALA A 305 2.58 4.53 15.99
C ALA A 305 1.96 4.37 17.39
N HIS A 306 2.79 4.39 18.44
CA HIS A 306 2.30 4.36 19.82
C HIS A 306 1.30 5.50 20.10
N ASN A 307 1.64 6.71 19.64
CA ASN A 307 0.84 7.92 19.82
C ASN A 307 -0.36 8.03 18.87
N GLY A 308 -0.52 7.10 17.91
CA GLY A 308 -1.66 7.10 16.98
C GLY A 308 -1.54 8.13 15.85
N HIS A 309 -0.31 8.55 15.51
CA HIS A 309 -0.05 9.50 14.43
C HIS A 309 0.41 8.80 13.16
N ILE A 310 0.25 9.46 12.02
CA ILE A 310 0.57 8.97 10.68
C ILE A 310 1.79 9.72 10.16
N ILE A 311 2.69 9.05 9.43
CA ILE A 311 3.74 9.71 8.65
C ILE A 311 3.61 9.34 7.18
N ASP A 312 3.37 10.35 6.35
CA ASP A 312 3.44 10.23 4.90
C ASP A 312 4.80 10.69 4.39
N ILE A 313 5.29 10.07 3.32
CA ILE A 313 6.52 10.48 2.64
C ILE A 313 6.21 10.72 1.17
N PHE A 314 6.29 11.98 0.76
CA PHE A 314 6.21 12.43 -0.62
C PHE A 314 7.62 12.79 -1.11
N ALA A 315 8.15 11.96 -1.99
CA ALA A 315 9.46 12.15 -2.60
C ALA A 315 9.33 12.77 -4.00
N GLY A 316 10.05 13.88 -4.23
CA GLY A 316 10.14 14.57 -5.51
C GLY A 316 11.60 14.77 -5.87
N SER A 317 12.27 13.72 -6.34
CA SER A 317 13.70 13.74 -6.61
C SER A 317 14.07 12.79 -7.75
N LEU A 318 15.04 13.19 -8.57
CA LEU A 318 15.56 12.37 -9.68
C LEU A 318 16.42 11.19 -9.21
N ASP A 319 16.82 11.18 -7.93
CA ASP A 319 17.66 10.15 -7.31
C ASP A 319 17.01 9.71 -5.98
N GLN A 320 17.58 8.70 -5.32
CA GLN A 320 17.05 8.14 -4.08
C GLN A 320 17.00 9.17 -2.94
N VAL A 321 15.95 9.10 -2.11
CA VAL A 321 15.75 9.98 -0.93
C VAL A 321 15.96 9.28 0.41
N GLY A 322 16.16 7.96 0.39
CA GLY A 322 16.25 7.12 1.59
C GLY A 322 14.90 6.53 2.02
N LEU A 323 14.01 6.24 1.06
CA LEU A 323 12.76 5.53 1.36
C LEU A 323 13.02 4.18 2.01
N LEU A 324 14.07 3.44 1.62
CA LEU A 324 14.37 2.16 2.26
C LEU A 324 14.60 2.30 3.77
N GLU A 325 15.33 3.34 4.22
CA GLU A 325 15.53 3.55 5.67
C GLU A 325 14.32 4.14 6.36
N MET A 326 13.52 4.93 5.65
CA MET A 326 12.33 5.59 6.20
C MET A 326 11.05 4.76 6.11
N LYS A 327 11.04 3.62 5.39
CA LYS A 327 9.83 2.82 5.13
C LYS A 327 9.09 2.42 6.40
N GLY A 328 9.82 2.21 7.51
CA GLY A 328 9.25 1.87 8.81
C GLY A 328 8.24 2.92 9.30
N LEU A 329 8.42 4.20 8.95
CA LEU A 329 7.53 5.30 9.32
C LEU A 329 6.13 5.13 8.70
N CYS A 330 6.07 4.91 7.39
CA CYS A 330 4.81 4.68 6.67
C CYS A 330 4.23 3.30 7.02
N ASN A 331 5.04 2.25 6.95
CA ASN A 331 4.59 0.86 7.15
C ASN A 331 4.04 0.62 8.56
N SER A 332 4.57 1.28 9.59
CA SER A 332 4.06 1.11 10.97
C SER A 332 2.83 1.96 11.26
N THR A 333 2.57 2.99 10.45
CA THR A 333 1.53 3.98 10.75
C THR A 333 0.38 3.99 9.76
N GLY A 334 0.48 3.30 8.62
CA GLY A 334 -0.51 3.36 7.54
C GLY A 334 -0.45 4.68 6.76
N GLY A 335 0.71 5.36 6.77
CA GLY A 335 0.91 6.55 5.94
C GLY A 335 1.27 6.19 4.50
N HIS A 336 1.05 7.13 3.59
CA HIS A 336 1.33 6.98 2.18
C HIS A 336 2.82 7.16 1.88
N MET A 337 3.32 6.39 0.92
CA MET A 337 4.62 6.57 0.32
C MET A 337 4.42 6.89 -1.16
N ILE A 338 4.87 8.06 -1.62
CA ILE A 338 4.78 8.47 -3.03
C ILE A 338 6.18 8.80 -3.52
N LEU A 339 6.62 8.08 -4.56
CA LEU A 339 7.92 8.27 -5.19
C LEU A 339 7.75 8.89 -6.57
N THR A 340 8.24 10.11 -6.76
CA THR A 340 8.19 10.84 -8.04
C THR A 340 9.52 11.49 -8.36
N ASP A 341 9.77 11.71 -9.66
CA ASP A 341 10.98 12.37 -10.17
C ASP A 341 11.06 13.86 -9.76
N SER A 342 9.91 14.51 -9.53
CA SER A 342 9.80 15.93 -9.20
C SER A 342 8.40 16.30 -8.70
N PHE A 343 8.30 17.30 -7.82
CA PHE A 343 7.04 17.92 -7.42
C PHE A 343 6.33 18.72 -8.54
N THR A 344 6.97 18.92 -9.68
CA THR A 344 6.33 19.46 -10.90
C THR A 344 5.49 18.42 -11.63
N SER A 345 5.71 17.13 -11.36
CA SER A 345 5.01 16.02 -12.03
C SER A 345 3.52 16.03 -11.73
N SER A 346 2.70 15.79 -12.76
CA SER A 346 1.25 15.57 -12.61
C SER A 346 0.97 14.37 -11.71
N MET A 347 1.82 13.35 -11.74
CA MET A 347 1.74 12.17 -10.87
C MET A 347 1.76 12.57 -9.39
N PHE A 348 2.67 13.47 -9.00
CA PHE A 348 2.69 13.99 -7.62
C PHE A 348 1.44 14.81 -7.32
N LYS A 349 1.13 15.82 -8.16
CA LYS A 349 0.02 16.75 -7.90
C LYS A 349 -1.31 16.02 -7.72
N GLN A 350 -1.62 15.13 -8.65
CA GLN A 350 -2.88 14.37 -8.61
C GLN A 350 -2.90 13.36 -7.47
N SER A 351 -1.80 12.64 -7.21
CA SER A 351 -1.77 11.69 -6.09
C SER A 351 -1.91 12.43 -4.76
N PHE A 352 -1.28 13.59 -4.61
CA PHE A 352 -1.40 14.39 -3.40
C PHE A 352 -2.83 14.91 -3.17
N ILE A 353 -3.54 15.32 -4.22
CA ILE A 353 -4.97 15.68 -4.14
C ILE A 353 -5.80 14.49 -3.66
N ARG A 354 -5.57 13.29 -4.22
CA ARG A 354 -6.35 12.08 -3.90
C ARG A 354 -6.28 11.67 -2.44
N VAL A 355 -5.19 12.03 -1.74
CA VAL A 355 -5.10 11.83 -0.28
C VAL A 355 -6.29 12.49 0.44
N PHE A 356 -6.83 13.59 -0.09
CA PHE A 356 -7.92 14.36 0.53
C PHE A 356 -9.28 14.11 -0.12
N GLU A 357 -9.48 12.96 -0.78
CA GLU A 357 -10.79 12.57 -1.29
C GLU A 357 -11.84 12.52 -0.16
N LYS A 358 -13.08 12.88 -0.52
CA LYS A 358 -14.20 13.02 0.39
C LYS A 358 -15.37 12.15 -0.02
N ASP A 359 -16.18 11.78 0.95
CA ASP A 359 -17.49 11.16 0.74
C ASP A 359 -18.56 12.20 0.32
N GLY A 360 -19.77 11.72 0.08
CA GLY A 360 -20.93 12.56 -0.26
C GLY A 360 -21.37 13.52 0.85
N ASP A 361 -20.87 13.36 2.07
CA ASP A 361 -21.13 14.21 3.24
C ASP A 361 -19.96 15.20 3.50
N GLU A 362 -19.04 15.37 2.54
CA GLU A 362 -17.87 16.24 2.60
C GLU A 362 -16.83 15.85 3.68
N ASN A 363 -16.90 14.63 4.21
CA ASN A 363 -15.90 14.11 5.14
C ASN A 363 -14.77 13.42 4.37
N LEU A 364 -13.52 13.55 4.85
CA LEU A 364 -12.40 12.84 4.24
C LEU A 364 -12.58 11.33 4.35
N LEU A 365 -12.29 10.58 3.29
CA LEU A 365 -12.43 9.12 3.25
C LEU A 365 -11.48 8.38 4.21
N MET A 366 -10.39 9.04 4.63
CA MET A 366 -9.43 8.45 5.55
C MET A 366 -9.96 8.34 6.99
N GLY A 367 -9.63 7.23 7.65
CA GLY A 367 -9.79 7.02 9.08
C GLY A 367 -8.47 7.16 9.83
N PHE A 368 -8.56 7.53 11.12
CA PHE A 368 -7.41 7.79 11.98
C PHE A 368 -7.41 6.92 13.23
N ASN A 369 -6.23 6.71 13.81
CA ASN A 369 -5.98 6.03 15.08
C ASN A 369 -6.81 4.72 15.24
N ALA A 370 -6.82 3.92 14.18
CA ALA A 370 -7.62 2.72 14.11
C ALA A 370 -7.00 1.57 14.92
N VAL A 371 -7.87 0.70 15.42
CA VAL A 371 -7.53 -0.54 16.10
C VAL A 371 -8.38 -1.64 15.50
N LEU A 372 -7.72 -2.65 14.93
CA LEU A 372 -8.33 -3.89 14.52
C LEU A 372 -8.20 -4.93 15.64
N GLU A 373 -9.29 -5.59 15.97
CA GLU A 373 -9.31 -6.80 16.79
C GLU A 373 -9.99 -7.95 16.02
N VAL A 374 -9.36 -9.12 16.07
CA VAL A 374 -9.84 -10.32 15.39
C VAL A 374 -10.26 -11.37 16.42
N LEU A 375 -11.53 -11.76 16.37
CA LEU A 375 -12.10 -12.81 17.19
C LEU A 375 -12.41 -14.02 16.32
N THR A 376 -12.22 -15.21 16.89
CA THR A 376 -12.42 -16.49 16.20
C THR A 376 -13.18 -17.47 17.08
N THR A 377 -13.87 -18.43 16.46
CA THR A 377 -14.34 -19.61 17.21
C THR A 377 -13.15 -20.47 17.68
N LYS A 378 -13.39 -21.40 18.61
CA LYS A 378 -12.31 -22.19 19.24
C LYS A 378 -11.50 -23.02 18.25
N GLU A 379 -12.07 -23.36 17.10
CA GLU A 379 -11.49 -24.20 16.05
C GLU A 379 -10.44 -23.46 15.20
N LEU A 380 -10.43 -22.13 15.22
CA LEU A 380 -9.50 -21.28 14.48
C LEU A 380 -8.72 -20.37 15.44
N LYS A 381 -7.46 -20.12 15.11
CA LYS A 381 -6.63 -19.13 15.79
C LYS A 381 -5.98 -18.21 14.78
N VAL A 382 -5.82 -16.93 15.11
CA VAL A 382 -5.06 -15.97 14.31
C VAL A 382 -3.57 -16.10 14.62
N THR A 383 -2.75 -16.22 13.58
CA THR A 383 -1.29 -16.40 13.67
C THR A 383 -0.55 -15.09 13.41
N GLY A 384 -1.17 -14.16 12.70
CA GLY A 384 -0.71 -12.78 12.60
C GLY A 384 -1.27 -12.03 11.39
N LEU A 385 -0.67 -10.86 11.12
CA LEU A 385 -1.08 -9.92 10.09
C LEU A 385 0.13 -9.45 9.28
N ILE A 386 -0.03 -9.33 7.96
CA ILE A 386 0.93 -8.67 7.05
C ILE A 386 0.21 -7.51 6.34
N GLY A 387 0.71 -6.30 6.58
CA GLY A 387 0.16 -5.02 6.12
C GLY A 387 0.66 -3.89 7.02
N HIS A 388 0.18 -2.67 6.78
CA HIS A 388 0.67 -1.48 7.48
C HIS A 388 0.07 -1.30 8.87
N ALA A 389 0.69 -1.91 9.89
CA ALA A 389 0.18 -1.91 11.26
C ALA A 389 1.28 -2.14 12.31
N VAL A 390 0.92 -1.98 13.59
CA VAL A 390 1.74 -2.43 14.74
C VAL A 390 0.94 -3.30 15.70
N SER A 391 1.61 -4.28 16.32
CA SER A 391 1.00 -5.14 17.34
C SER A 391 0.64 -4.35 18.60
N LEU A 392 -0.58 -4.56 19.12
CA LEU A 392 -0.97 -4.11 20.46
C LEU A 392 -0.64 -5.14 21.55
N ASN A 393 -0.02 -6.28 21.18
CA ASN A 393 0.34 -7.36 22.09
C ASN A 393 -0.83 -7.88 22.94
N LYS A 394 -2.06 -7.72 22.46
CA LYS A 394 -3.27 -8.26 23.08
C LYS A 394 -3.28 -9.77 22.92
N LYS A 395 -3.31 -10.50 24.04
CA LYS A 395 -3.47 -11.95 24.08
C LYS A 395 -4.95 -12.29 24.29
N SER A 396 -5.41 -13.36 23.67
CA SER A 396 -6.76 -13.89 23.84
C SER A 396 -6.79 -15.37 23.49
N VAL A 397 -7.95 -16.01 23.68
CA VAL A 397 -8.17 -17.38 23.21
C VAL A 397 -8.08 -17.50 21.69
N SER A 398 -8.16 -16.40 20.92
CA SER A 398 -8.05 -16.43 19.46
C SER A 398 -6.60 -16.44 18.98
N VAL A 399 -5.60 -16.18 19.81
CA VAL A 399 -4.20 -16.14 19.38
C VAL A 399 -3.64 -17.56 19.20
N GLY A 400 -2.98 -17.80 18.07
CA GLY A 400 -2.36 -19.08 17.70
C GLY A 400 -0.99 -19.29 18.34
N GLU A 401 -0.48 -20.51 18.20
CA GLU A 401 0.87 -20.91 18.64
C GLU A 401 1.92 -20.56 17.58
N THR A 402 1.55 -20.58 16.30
CA THR A 402 2.42 -20.18 15.19
C THR A 402 2.31 -18.70 14.88
N GLU A 403 3.39 -18.13 14.33
CA GLU A 403 3.49 -16.71 13.99
C GLU A 403 3.69 -16.53 12.47
N CYS A 404 2.89 -15.65 11.89
CA CYS A 404 3.00 -15.22 10.50
C CYS A 404 2.90 -13.69 10.43
N GLY A 405 3.94 -13.01 9.94
CA GLY A 405 3.97 -11.55 9.93
C GLY A 405 4.04 -10.96 11.34
N ILE A 406 3.22 -9.94 11.60
CA ILE A 406 3.05 -9.30 12.91
C ILE A 406 2.12 -10.19 13.76
N GLY A 407 2.68 -11.23 14.37
CA GLY A 407 1.93 -12.24 15.11
C GLY A 407 1.86 -12.00 16.61
N ASN A 408 1.64 -13.10 17.34
CA ASN A 408 1.59 -13.11 18.81
C ASN A 408 0.53 -12.18 19.41
N THR A 409 -0.50 -11.80 18.65
CA THR A 409 -1.59 -10.95 19.10
C THR A 409 -2.86 -11.22 18.30
N CYS A 410 -4.00 -10.77 18.82
CA CYS A 410 -5.25 -10.68 18.07
C CYS A 410 -5.68 -9.23 17.81
N SER A 411 -4.80 -8.26 18.08
CA SER A 411 -5.13 -6.85 17.92
C SER A 411 -3.95 -6.01 17.45
N TRP A 412 -4.23 -5.16 16.46
CA TRP A 412 -3.26 -4.30 15.80
C TRP A 412 -3.77 -2.86 15.77
N LYS A 413 -2.83 -1.92 15.83
CA LYS A 413 -3.11 -0.50 15.61
C LYS A 413 -2.68 -0.12 14.19
N MET A 414 -3.54 0.62 13.50
CA MET A 414 -3.29 1.22 12.19
C MET A 414 -3.58 2.70 12.33
N CYS A 415 -2.55 3.54 12.35
CA CYS A 415 -2.73 4.95 12.70
C CYS A 415 -3.49 5.72 11.62
N GLY A 416 -3.33 5.30 10.36
CA GLY A 416 -4.11 5.71 9.20
C GLY A 416 -4.67 4.50 8.49
N ILE A 417 -5.90 4.63 8.04
CA ILE A 417 -6.59 3.69 7.16
C ILE A 417 -7.39 4.48 6.13
N ASP A 418 -7.64 3.89 4.98
CA ASP A 418 -8.46 4.45 3.92
C ASP A 418 -9.27 3.30 3.26
N PRO A 419 -10.18 3.59 2.33
CA PRO A 419 -11.01 2.55 1.73
C PRO A 419 -10.27 1.49 0.92
N LYS A 420 -8.99 1.70 0.56
CA LYS A 420 -8.15 0.75 -0.18
C LYS A 420 -7.21 -0.04 0.74
N ALA A 421 -6.96 0.43 1.96
CA ALA A 421 -6.11 -0.22 2.94
C ALA A 421 -6.56 -1.67 3.27
N SER A 422 -5.86 -2.65 2.69
CA SER A 422 -6.13 -4.08 2.83
C SER A 422 -5.03 -4.82 3.58
N TYR A 423 -5.43 -5.75 4.46
CA TYR A 423 -4.55 -6.47 5.38
C TYR A 423 -4.64 -7.98 5.18
N GLY A 424 -3.49 -8.65 5.03
CA GLY A 424 -3.41 -10.10 4.99
C GLY A 424 -3.38 -10.67 6.40
N ILE A 425 -4.44 -11.36 6.83
CA ILE A 425 -4.60 -11.92 8.17
C ILE A 425 -4.57 -13.44 8.07
N TYR A 426 -3.71 -14.09 8.85
CA TYR A 426 -3.43 -15.51 8.72
C TYR A 426 -3.95 -16.30 9.92
N PHE A 427 -4.38 -17.53 9.66
CA PHE A 427 -5.04 -18.39 10.63
C PHE A 427 -4.47 -19.80 10.63
N GLU A 428 -4.58 -20.46 11.77
CA GLU A 428 -4.31 -21.88 11.95
C GLU A 428 -5.53 -22.59 12.56
N VAL A 429 -5.64 -23.89 12.31
CA VAL A 429 -6.67 -24.73 12.93
C VAL A 429 -6.21 -25.18 14.32
N ALA A 430 -7.07 -25.05 15.32
CA ALA A 430 -6.78 -25.42 16.69
C ALA A 430 -7.09 -26.89 17.02
N SER A 431 -8.05 -27.51 16.31
CA SER A 431 -8.61 -28.81 16.70
C SER A 431 -7.62 -29.98 16.58
N GLN A 432 -7.44 -30.72 17.68
CA GLN A 432 -6.54 -31.88 17.81
C GLN A 432 -7.24 -33.25 17.69
N GLY A 433 -8.55 -33.33 17.43
CA GLY A 433 -9.28 -34.62 17.47
C GLY A 433 -10.35 -34.76 16.40
N ALA A 434 -10.57 -36.01 15.95
CA ALA A 434 -11.68 -36.38 15.09
C ALA A 434 -12.99 -35.87 15.70
N ALA A 435 -13.69 -34.99 14.99
CA ALA A 435 -14.99 -34.51 15.43
C ALA A 435 -15.89 -35.73 15.70
N ALA A 436 -16.44 -35.81 16.92
CA ALA A 436 -17.58 -36.68 17.15
C ALA A 436 -18.64 -36.31 16.10
N ILE A 437 -19.26 -37.32 15.48
CA ILE A 437 -20.29 -37.15 14.44
C ILE A 437 -21.46 -36.37 15.06
N GLN A 438 -21.42 -35.05 14.99
CA GLN A 438 -22.55 -34.18 15.26
C GLN A 438 -23.26 -33.97 13.94
N GLN A 439 -24.58 -34.20 13.92
CA GLN A 439 -25.41 -34.12 12.71
C GLN A 439 -25.56 -32.68 12.18
N THR A 440 -25.01 -31.68 12.87
CA THR A 440 -25.05 -30.26 12.48
C THR A 440 -23.72 -29.83 11.86
N PRO A 441 -23.73 -29.15 10.69
CA PRO A 441 -22.51 -28.60 10.10
C PRO A 441 -21.87 -27.61 11.07
N GLN A 442 -20.65 -27.89 11.52
CA GLN A 442 -19.89 -26.93 12.32
C GLN A 442 -19.31 -25.85 11.40
N LYS A 443 -19.37 -24.60 11.85
CA LYS A 443 -18.82 -23.44 11.12
C LYS A 443 -17.70 -22.81 11.93
N GLY A 444 -16.59 -22.49 11.27
CA GLY A 444 -15.60 -21.56 11.79
C GLY A 444 -16.10 -20.14 11.54
N MET A 445 -16.09 -19.30 12.57
CA MET A 445 -16.45 -17.88 12.43
C MET A 445 -15.24 -17.00 12.72
N ILE A 446 -15.15 -15.90 12.00
CA ILE A 446 -14.15 -14.85 12.18
C ILE A 446 -14.92 -13.53 12.28
N GLN A 447 -14.63 -12.75 13.30
CA GLN A 447 -15.19 -11.41 13.48
C GLN A 447 -14.05 -10.40 13.55
N PHE A 448 -14.13 -9.40 12.68
CA PHE A 448 -13.23 -8.25 12.61
C PHE A 448 -13.91 -7.06 13.26
N LEU A 449 -13.26 -6.47 14.25
CA LEU A 449 -13.72 -5.29 14.97
C LEU A 449 -12.74 -4.15 14.69
N THR A 450 -13.14 -3.17 13.89
CA THR A 450 -12.31 -2.03 13.52
C THR A 450 -12.84 -0.77 14.20
N TYR A 451 -12.20 -0.36 15.29
CA TYR A 451 -12.49 0.89 15.98
C TYR A 451 -11.60 1.99 15.41
N TYR A 452 -12.14 3.12 14.99
CA TYR A 452 -11.33 4.20 14.41
C TYR A 452 -11.96 5.58 14.61
N GLN A 453 -11.13 6.62 14.53
CA GLN A 453 -11.58 8.00 14.49
C GLN A 453 -11.95 8.36 13.05
N HIS A 454 -13.23 8.61 12.81
CA HIS A 454 -13.74 9.12 11.55
C HIS A 454 -13.34 10.60 11.38
N SER A 455 -13.16 11.04 10.14
CA SER A 455 -12.74 12.41 9.79
C SER A 455 -13.74 13.48 10.25
N SER A 456 -15.02 13.11 10.43
CA SER A 456 -16.06 13.95 11.05
C SER A 456 -15.83 14.28 12.54
N GLY A 457 -14.81 13.69 13.19
CA GLY A 457 -14.47 13.96 14.58
C GLY A 457 -15.19 13.06 15.60
N GLN A 458 -15.70 11.90 15.15
CA GLN A 458 -16.33 10.90 16.01
C GLN A 458 -15.63 9.56 15.91
N PHE A 459 -15.81 8.71 16.93
CA PHE A 459 -15.33 7.34 16.84
C PHE A 459 -16.39 6.45 16.22
N HIS A 460 -15.96 5.61 15.29
CA HIS A 460 -16.76 4.59 14.65
C HIS A 460 -16.24 3.20 15.05
N LEU A 461 -17.14 2.22 15.05
CA LEU A 461 -16.83 0.81 15.16
C LEU A 461 -17.42 0.09 13.96
N ARG A 462 -16.57 -0.43 13.08
CA ARG A 462 -16.99 -1.30 12.00
C ARG A 462 -16.81 -2.76 12.40
N VAL A 463 -17.85 -3.56 12.23
CA VAL A 463 -17.90 -4.97 12.60
C VAL A 463 -18.21 -5.80 11.37
N THR A 464 -17.30 -6.70 11.00
CA THR A 464 -17.48 -7.67 9.92
C THR A 464 -17.44 -9.07 10.49
N THR A 465 -18.50 -9.85 10.31
CA THR A 465 -18.59 -11.23 10.78
C THR A 465 -18.79 -12.17 9.61
N ILE A 466 -17.82 -13.07 9.40
CA ILE A 466 -17.91 -14.12 8.38
C ILE A 466 -17.96 -15.50 9.03
N ALA A 467 -18.65 -16.43 8.37
CA ALA A 467 -18.68 -17.83 8.75
C ALA A 467 -18.38 -18.71 7.52
N ARG A 468 -17.58 -19.76 7.72
CA ARG A 468 -17.30 -20.80 6.71
C ARG A 468 -17.49 -22.17 7.30
N ASN A 469 -17.89 -23.12 6.46
CA ASN A 469 -18.07 -24.50 6.89
C ASN A 469 -16.73 -25.13 7.25
N LEU A 470 -16.72 -25.98 8.27
CA LEU A 470 -15.61 -26.91 8.49
C LEU A 470 -15.76 -28.10 7.52
N SER A 471 -14.65 -28.66 7.08
CA SER A 471 -14.60 -29.84 6.23
C SER A 471 -15.22 -31.04 6.93
N GLY A 472 -15.76 -31.96 6.13
CA GLY A 472 -16.11 -33.29 6.58
C GLY A 472 -14.90 -34.13 6.98
N PRO A 473 -15.08 -35.46 7.15
CA PRO A 473 -13.97 -36.38 7.38
C PRO A 473 -12.91 -36.31 6.27
N ALA A 474 -11.70 -36.82 6.56
CA ALA A 474 -10.54 -36.72 5.68
C ALA A 474 -10.84 -37.12 4.21
N GLY A 475 -10.46 -36.26 3.27
CA GLY A 475 -10.71 -36.47 1.84
C GLY A 475 -11.94 -35.74 1.29
N ASP A 476 -12.50 -34.80 2.06
CA ASP A 476 -13.58 -33.93 1.59
C ASP A 476 -13.12 -33.08 0.40
N LEU A 477 -13.76 -33.31 -0.75
CA LEU A 477 -13.53 -32.56 -1.99
C LEU A 477 -13.91 -31.08 -1.84
N GLY A 478 -14.75 -30.74 -0.85
CA GLY A 478 -15.18 -29.37 -0.57
C GLY A 478 -14.02 -28.43 -0.24
N ILE A 479 -12.92 -28.92 0.33
CA ILE A 479 -11.73 -28.09 0.58
C ILE A 479 -11.11 -27.65 -0.74
N ALA A 480 -10.78 -28.61 -1.61
CA ALA A 480 -10.14 -28.33 -2.89
C ALA A 480 -11.00 -27.36 -3.72
N GLN A 481 -12.31 -27.64 -3.83
CA GLN A 481 -13.28 -26.81 -4.55
C GLN A 481 -13.44 -25.39 -3.98
N SER A 482 -13.04 -25.17 -2.72
CA SER A 482 -13.13 -23.86 -2.05
C SER A 482 -11.88 -23.00 -2.15
N PHE A 483 -10.84 -23.48 -2.86
CA PHE A 483 -9.58 -22.77 -3.03
C PHE A 483 -9.75 -21.56 -3.94
N ASP A 484 -9.47 -20.38 -3.41
CA ASP A 484 -9.39 -19.15 -4.19
C ASP A 484 -7.92 -18.89 -4.56
N GLN A 485 -7.52 -19.34 -5.74
CA GLN A 485 -6.16 -19.16 -6.25
C GLN A 485 -5.71 -17.69 -6.36
N GLU A 486 -6.64 -16.76 -6.56
CA GLU A 486 -6.36 -15.32 -6.68
C GLU A 486 -5.96 -14.75 -5.32
N ALA A 487 -6.81 -14.93 -4.30
CA ALA A 487 -6.51 -14.51 -2.94
C ALA A 487 -5.29 -15.26 -2.37
N ALA A 488 -5.16 -16.55 -2.67
CA ALA A 488 -4.00 -17.36 -2.27
C ALA A 488 -2.69 -16.83 -2.87
N ALA A 489 -2.69 -16.40 -4.14
CA ALA A 489 -1.50 -15.83 -4.77
C ALA A 489 -1.08 -14.54 -4.08
N VAL A 490 -2.02 -13.65 -3.75
CA VAL A 490 -1.74 -12.38 -3.07
C VAL A 490 -1.24 -12.62 -1.64
N LEU A 491 -1.90 -13.48 -0.87
CA LEU A 491 -1.47 -13.85 0.50
C LEU A 491 -0.06 -14.44 0.51
N MET A 492 0.24 -15.35 -0.42
CA MET A 492 1.57 -15.95 -0.54
C MET A 492 2.62 -14.95 -1.01
N SER A 493 2.25 -13.98 -1.85
CA SER A 493 3.12 -12.88 -2.26
C SER A 493 3.48 -11.98 -1.07
N ARG A 494 2.50 -11.64 -0.23
CA ARG A 494 2.74 -10.87 1.01
C ARG A 494 3.66 -11.63 1.97
N ILE A 495 3.49 -12.96 2.12
CA ILE A 495 4.44 -13.77 2.89
C ILE A 495 5.84 -13.73 2.26
N ALA A 496 5.96 -13.95 0.95
CA ALA A 496 7.26 -13.96 0.26
C ALA A 496 8.00 -12.62 0.43
N VAL A 497 7.30 -11.50 0.26
CA VAL A 497 7.86 -10.16 0.46
C VAL A 497 8.26 -9.93 1.91
N PHE A 498 7.41 -10.32 2.88
CA PHE A 498 7.76 -10.24 4.30
C PHE A 498 9.02 -11.06 4.64
N LYS A 499 9.14 -12.27 4.08
CA LYS A 499 10.33 -13.11 4.26
C LYS A 499 11.58 -12.47 3.65
N SER A 500 11.44 -11.80 2.50
CA SER A 500 12.55 -11.11 1.82
C SER A 500 13.11 -9.88 2.56
N GLU A 501 12.51 -9.47 3.69
CA GLU A 501 13.09 -8.45 4.55
C GLU A 501 14.21 -8.98 5.45
N VAL A 502 14.27 -10.31 5.65
CA VAL A 502 15.19 -11.00 6.56
C VAL A 502 16.01 -12.06 5.84
N ASP A 503 15.36 -12.86 5.00
CA ASP A 503 15.96 -13.96 4.26
C ASP A 503 16.52 -13.46 2.92
N ASP A 504 17.62 -14.06 2.44
CA ASP A 504 18.21 -13.72 1.14
C ASP A 504 17.27 -14.06 -0.03
N GLY A 505 17.30 -13.24 -1.09
CA GLY A 505 16.43 -13.38 -2.26
C GLY A 505 16.36 -14.80 -2.85
N PRO A 506 17.49 -15.47 -3.12
CA PRO A 506 17.49 -16.85 -3.63
C PRO A 506 16.81 -17.87 -2.71
N ASP A 507 16.86 -17.69 -1.39
CA ASP A 507 16.23 -18.61 -0.44
C ASP A 507 14.72 -18.41 -0.38
N VAL A 508 14.25 -17.17 -0.51
CA VAL A 508 12.83 -16.86 -0.66
C VAL A 508 12.28 -17.46 -1.94
N LEU A 509 12.99 -17.35 -3.08
CA LEU A 509 12.58 -17.95 -4.34
C LEU A 509 12.46 -19.49 -4.23
N ARG A 510 13.46 -20.15 -3.65
CA ARG A 510 13.41 -21.59 -3.37
C ARG A 510 12.27 -21.96 -2.42
N TRP A 511 11.91 -21.07 -1.49
CA TRP A 511 10.76 -21.28 -0.62
C TRP A 511 9.45 -21.22 -1.42
N VAL A 512 9.28 -20.23 -2.30
CA VAL A 512 8.11 -20.12 -3.20
C VAL A 512 8.00 -21.38 -4.08
N ASP A 513 9.09 -21.79 -4.73
CA ASP A 513 9.12 -22.99 -5.57
C ASP A 513 8.73 -24.25 -4.78
N ARG A 514 9.27 -24.42 -3.57
CA ARG A 514 8.91 -25.55 -2.68
C ARG A 514 7.44 -25.53 -2.28
N MET A 515 6.85 -24.36 -2.02
CA MET A 515 5.43 -24.27 -1.69
C MET A 515 4.56 -24.61 -2.90
N LEU A 516 4.91 -24.13 -4.08
CA LEU A 516 4.21 -24.46 -5.32
C LEU A 516 4.26 -25.96 -5.63
N ILE A 517 5.44 -26.58 -5.55
CA ILE A 517 5.61 -28.03 -5.77
C ILE A 517 4.75 -28.81 -4.78
N ARG A 518 4.80 -28.46 -3.48
CA ARG A 518 4.00 -29.16 -2.45
C ARG A 518 2.49 -29.02 -2.69
N LEU A 519 2.03 -27.86 -3.15
CA LEU A 519 0.62 -27.65 -3.49
C LEU A 519 0.21 -28.54 -4.67
N CYS A 520 0.98 -28.50 -5.77
CA CYS A 520 0.71 -29.30 -6.96
C CYS A 520 0.78 -30.80 -6.67
N SER A 521 1.78 -31.27 -5.91
CA SER A 521 1.88 -32.67 -5.50
C SER A 521 0.67 -33.17 -4.70
N ARG A 522 -0.06 -32.25 -4.05
CA ARG A 522 -1.23 -32.57 -3.21
C ARG A 522 -2.55 -32.52 -3.99
N PHE A 523 -2.73 -31.53 -4.86
CA PHE A 523 -4.03 -31.21 -5.48
C PHE A 523 -4.07 -31.48 -6.99
N ALA A 524 -2.95 -31.81 -7.63
CA ALA A 524 -2.94 -32.26 -9.01
C ALA A 524 -3.22 -33.77 -9.12
N ASP A 525 -3.83 -34.16 -10.23
CA ASP A 525 -3.91 -35.55 -10.66
C ASP A 525 -2.70 -35.88 -11.53
N TYR A 526 -1.93 -36.90 -11.15
CA TYR A 526 -0.79 -37.38 -11.93
C TYR A 526 -0.46 -38.83 -11.60
N ARG A 527 0.18 -39.50 -12.55
CA ARG A 527 0.84 -40.79 -12.38
C ARG A 527 2.30 -40.53 -12.05
N LYS A 528 2.79 -41.25 -11.05
CA LYS A 528 4.21 -41.17 -10.66
C LYS A 528 5.10 -41.49 -11.86
N ASP A 529 6.15 -40.70 -12.04
CA ASP A 529 7.15 -40.85 -13.10
C ASP A 529 6.60 -40.65 -14.54
N ASP A 530 5.43 -40.00 -14.69
CA ASP A 530 4.82 -39.64 -15.99
C ASP A 530 4.30 -38.19 -15.98
N SER A 531 5.14 -37.24 -16.39
CA SER A 531 4.80 -35.80 -16.41
C SER A 531 3.66 -35.45 -17.37
N SER A 532 3.40 -36.27 -18.40
CA SER A 532 2.34 -36.02 -19.37
C SER A 532 0.94 -36.16 -18.78
N SER A 533 0.85 -36.90 -17.67
CA SER A 533 -0.40 -37.19 -16.94
C SER A 533 -0.83 -36.06 -15.99
N PHE A 534 0.03 -35.06 -15.74
CA PHE A 534 -0.23 -33.99 -14.78
C PHE A 534 -1.41 -33.12 -15.19
N ARG A 535 -2.42 -32.99 -14.33
CA ARG A 535 -3.60 -32.15 -14.54
C ARG A 535 -3.98 -31.42 -13.24
N LEU A 536 -4.38 -30.16 -13.36
CA LEU A 536 -4.92 -29.34 -12.29
C LEU A 536 -6.40 -29.05 -12.55
N GLU A 537 -7.21 -29.01 -11.50
CA GLU A 537 -8.58 -28.49 -11.59
C GLU A 537 -8.58 -26.97 -11.84
N LYS A 538 -9.66 -26.44 -12.44
CA LYS A 538 -9.78 -25.04 -12.88
C LYS A 538 -9.36 -24.01 -11.81
N ASN A 539 -9.81 -24.23 -10.58
CA ASN A 539 -9.50 -23.45 -9.36
C ASN A 539 -8.02 -23.45 -8.95
N PHE A 540 -7.17 -24.30 -9.54
CA PHE A 540 -5.72 -24.32 -9.31
C PHE A 540 -4.90 -23.97 -10.56
N THR A 541 -5.50 -23.91 -11.74
CA THR A 541 -4.76 -23.80 -13.02
C THR A 541 -3.95 -22.52 -13.18
N LEU A 542 -4.41 -21.38 -12.62
CA LEU A 542 -3.73 -20.09 -12.72
C LEU A 542 -2.67 -19.92 -11.62
N TYR A 543 -2.78 -20.65 -10.51
CA TYR A 543 -1.86 -20.50 -9.39
C TYR A 543 -0.36 -20.69 -9.77
N PRO A 544 0.05 -21.72 -10.54
CA PRO A 544 1.42 -21.83 -11.04
C PRO A 544 1.87 -20.62 -11.89
N GLN A 545 0.96 -20.05 -12.68
CA GLN A 545 1.24 -18.87 -13.49
C GLN A 545 1.48 -17.64 -12.61
N PHE A 546 0.65 -17.41 -11.59
CA PHE A 546 0.90 -16.34 -10.61
C PHE A 546 2.25 -16.50 -9.91
N MET A 547 2.61 -17.71 -9.50
CA MET A 547 3.91 -17.96 -8.86
C MET A 547 5.08 -17.76 -9.83
N PHE A 548 4.90 -18.08 -11.12
CA PHE A 548 5.89 -17.80 -12.17
C PHE A 548 6.13 -16.30 -12.37
N HIS A 549 5.07 -15.48 -12.33
CA HIS A 549 5.24 -14.03 -12.46
C HIS A 549 5.77 -13.42 -11.15
N LEU A 550 5.29 -13.85 -9.98
CA LEU A 550 5.79 -13.40 -8.68
C LEU A 550 7.31 -13.57 -8.53
N ARG A 551 7.85 -14.75 -8.88
CA ARG A 551 9.29 -15.05 -8.77
C ARG A 551 10.17 -14.19 -9.68
N ARG A 552 9.59 -13.57 -10.72
CA ARG A 552 10.26 -12.66 -11.67
C ARG A 552 9.94 -11.19 -11.44
N SER A 553 8.95 -10.91 -10.59
CA SER A 553 8.51 -9.55 -10.27
C SER A 553 9.60 -8.77 -9.52
N GLN A 554 9.50 -7.44 -9.59
CA GLN A 554 10.37 -6.51 -8.87
C GLN A 554 10.26 -6.62 -7.34
N PHE A 555 9.25 -7.31 -6.83
CA PHE A 555 9.09 -7.60 -5.40
C PHE A 555 10.19 -8.54 -4.88
N LEU A 556 10.61 -9.52 -5.68
CA LEU A 556 11.60 -10.54 -5.30
C LEU A 556 12.90 -10.44 -6.09
N GLN A 557 12.85 -10.01 -7.36
CA GLN A 557 14.02 -9.78 -8.21
C GLN A 557 14.32 -8.30 -8.29
N VAL A 558 15.21 -7.83 -7.42
CA VAL A 558 15.49 -6.40 -7.26
C VAL A 558 16.53 -5.85 -8.23
N PHE A 559 17.02 -6.67 -9.16
CA PHE A 559 17.94 -6.21 -10.21
C PHE A 559 17.29 -5.12 -11.06
N ASN A 560 18.06 -4.11 -11.50
CA ASN A 560 17.59 -2.90 -12.18
C ASN A 560 16.61 -2.01 -11.39
N ASN A 561 16.40 -2.27 -10.11
CA ASN A 561 15.66 -1.38 -9.23
C ASN A 561 16.61 -0.76 -8.21
N SER A 562 16.36 0.49 -7.87
CA SER A 562 16.95 1.09 -6.68
C SER A 562 16.30 0.49 -5.42
N PRO A 563 17.03 0.49 -4.30
CA PRO A 563 16.44 0.16 -3.01
C PRO A 563 15.17 0.94 -2.62
N ASP A 564 15.08 2.21 -3.01
CA ASP A 564 13.93 3.06 -2.69
C ASP A 564 12.71 2.68 -3.54
N GLU A 565 12.89 2.35 -4.82
CA GLU A 565 11.83 1.79 -5.68
C GLU A 565 11.31 0.47 -5.11
N THR A 566 12.22 -0.44 -4.73
CA THR A 566 11.83 -1.71 -4.09
C THR A 566 11.05 -1.49 -2.79
N ALA A 567 11.43 -0.51 -1.98
CA ALA A 567 10.71 -0.16 -0.75
C ALA A 567 9.30 0.37 -1.05
N PHE A 568 9.18 1.22 -2.07
CA PHE A 568 7.90 1.77 -2.55
C PHE A 568 6.98 0.66 -3.09
N ASP A 569 7.46 -0.19 -4.00
CA ASP A 569 6.66 -1.26 -4.59
C ASP A 569 6.10 -2.21 -3.52
N ARG A 570 6.97 -2.64 -2.59
CA ARG A 570 6.58 -3.52 -1.48
C ARG A 570 5.64 -2.83 -0.50
N HIS A 571 5.74 -1.51 -0.33
CA HIS A 571 4.79 -0.75 0.47
C HIS A 571 3.40 -0.79 -0.15
N VAL A 572 3.30 -0.54 -1.46
CA VAL A 572 2.02 -0.53 -2.18
C VAL A 572 1.37 -1.92 -2.23
N LEU A 573 2.13 -2.99 -2.50
CA LEU A 573 1.60 -4.37 -2.48
C LEU A 573 0.96 -4.76 -1.14
N ASN A 574 1.51 -4.24 -0.03
CA ASN A 574 0.98 -4.51 1.32
C ASN A 574 -0.19 -3.60 1.71
N HIS A 575 -0.55 -2.64 0.87
CA HIS A 575 -1.69 -1.75 1.03
C HIS A 575 -2.88 -2.19 0.17
N GLU A 576 -2.64 -2.63 -1.07
CA GLU A 576 -3.68 -2.88 -2.07
C GLU A 576 -4.47 -4.18 -1.88
N ASP A 577 -5.67 -4.22 -2.47
CA ASP A 577 -6.60 -5.36 -2.44
C ASP A 577 -6.17 -6.51 -3.36
N VAL A 578 -7.03 -7.54 -3.49
CA VAL A 578 -6.72 -8.72 -4.32
C VAL A 578 -6.57 -8.34 -5.79
N SER A 579 -7.49 -7.54 -6.34
CA SER A 579 -7.52 -7.18 -7.75
C SER A 579 -6.25 -6.43 -8.15
N ASN A 580 -5.92 -5.36 -7.43
CA ASN A 580 -4.76 -4.54 -7.70
C ASN A 580 -3.45 -5.28 -7.46
N SER A 581 -3.37 -6.10 -6.40
CA SER A 581 -2.20 -6.92 -6.13
C SER A 581 -1.93 -7.95 -7.24
N LEU A 582 -2.98 -8.53 -7.84
CA LEU A 582 -2.81 -9.46 -8.96
C LEU A 582 -2.24 -8.77 -10.19
N VAL A 583 -2.70 -7.57 -10.53
CA VAL A 583 -2.15 -6.78 -11.66
C VAL A 583 -0.67 -6.47 -11.43
N MET A 584 -0.26 -6.19 -10.19
CA MET A 584 1.15 -5.99 -9.86
C MET A 584 1.99 -7.27 -10.03
N ILE A 585 1.43 -8.44 -9.66
CA ILE A 585 2.12 -9.73 -9.75
C ILE A 585 2.20 -10.18 -11.21
N GLN A 586 1.07 -10.18 -11.91
CA GLN A 586 0.89 -10.56 -13.29
C GLN A 586 0.23 -9.40 -14.04
N PRO A 587 1.02 -8.54 -14.72
CA PRO A 587 0.51 -7.45 -15.53
C PRO A 587 -0.49 -7.91 -16.59
N THR A 588 -1.45 -7.05 -16.92
CA THR A 588 -2.41 -7.29 -18.01
C THR A 588 -1.90 -6.65 -19.30
N LEU A 589 -2.27 -7.27 -20.43
CA LEU A 589 -1.91 -6.80 -21.75
C LEU A 589 -3.13 -6.91 -22.66
N ASP A 590 -3.66 -5.77 -23.09
CA ASP A 590 -4.78 -5.71 -24.02
C ASP A 590 -4.26 -5.33 -25.41
N SER A 591 -4.75 -6.02 -26.43
CA SER A 591 -4.46 -5.71 -27.83
C SER A 591 -5.62 -4.96 -28.45
N TYR A 592 -5.33 -4.03 -29.37
CA TYR A 592 -6.28 -3.26 -30.16
C TYR A 592 -5.94 -3.43 -31.64
N THR A 593 -6.92 -3.81 -32.45
CA THR A 593 -6.81 -4.03 -33.89
C THR A 593 -8.06 -3.51 -34.60
N PHE A 594 -8.05 -3.44 -35.94
CA PHE A 594 -9.23 -3.03 -36.72
C PHE A 594 -10.37 -4.04 -36.71
N ASP A 595 -10.09 -5.30 -36.39
CA ASP A 595 -11.04 -6.41 -36.53
C ASP A 595 -11.90 -6.62 -35.27
N GLN A 596 -11.71 -5.79 -34.25
CA GLN A 596 -12.35 -5.94 -32.95
C GLN A 596 -12.78 -4.60 -32.36
N ASP A 597 -13.83 -4.63 -31.56
CA ASP A 597 -14.30 -3.47 -30.81
C ASP A 597 -13.60 -3.40 -29.45
N GLY A 598 -12.69 -2.45 -29.30
CA GLY A 598 -11.96 -2.20 -28.05
C GLY A 598 -10.79 -3.15 -27.77
N GLY A 599 -10.33 -3.10 -26.52
CA GLY A 599 -9.22 -3.91 -26.04
C GLY A 599 -9.61 -5.37 -25.81
N VAL A 600 -8.80 -6.30 -26.31
CA VAL A 600 -8.96 -7.74 -26.06
C VAL A 600 -7.74 -8.26 -25.29
N PRO A 601 -7.93 -8.92 -24.13
CA PRO A 601 -6.82 -9.49 -23.37
C PRO A 601 -6.02 -10.50 -24.19
N VAL A 602 -4.70 -10.30 -24.23
CA VAL A 602 -3.74 -11.20 -24.87
C VAL A 602 -2.73 -11.72 -23.84
N LEU A 603 -2.02 -12.80 -24.19
CA LEU A 603 -0.99 -13.32 -23.31
C LEU A 603 0.13 -12.31 -23.14
N LEU A 604 0.68 -12.20 -21.92
CA LEU A 604 1.86 -11.41 -21.61
C LEU A 604 3.12 -12.09 -22.18
N ASP A 605 3.22 -12.18 -23.51
CA ASP A 605 4.23 -12.92 -24.25
C ASP A 605 4.77 -12.12 -25.44
N SER A 606 6.02 -12.40 -25.80
CA SER A 606 6.66 -11.95 -27.04
C SER A 606 5.82 -12.12 -28.31
N ALA A 607 5.02 -13.20 -28.39
CA ALA A 607 4.19 -13.49 -29.56
C ALA A 607 3.04 -12.47 -29.76
N SER A 608 2.64 -11.77 -28.70
CA SER A 608 1.58 -10.77 -28.74
C SER A 608 2.01 -9.46 -29.39
N ILE A 609 3.33 -9.25 -29.55
CA ILE A 609 3.83 -8.07 -30.26
C ILE A 609 3.73 -8.30 -31.77
N GLN A 610 2.82 -7.57 -32.41
CA GLN A 610 2.60 -7.60 -33.86
C GLN A 610 2.74 -6.20 -34.47
N PRO A 611 3.24 -6.07 -35.72
CA PRO A 611 3.42 -4.76 -36.38
C PRO A 611 2.13 -3.93 -36.51
N THR A 612 0.98 -4.59 -36.63
CA THR A 612 -0.33 -3.97 -36.89
C THR A 612 -1.17 -3.79 -35.63
N HIS A 613 -0.64 -4.09 -34.44
CA HIS A 613 -1.39 -4.02 -33.18
C HIS A 613 -0.97 -2.81 -32.35
N ILE A 614 -1.90 -2.28 -31.58
CA ILE A 614 -1.60 -1.41 -30.43
C ILE A 614 -1.79 -2.25 -29.18
N LEU A 615 -0.87 -2.13 -28.22
CA LEU A 615 -0.95 -2.85 -26.96
C LEU A 615 -1.07 -1.87 -25.79
N LEU A 616 -1.96 -2.14 -24.84
CA LEU A 616 -2.07 -1.46 -23.56
C LEU A 616 -1.58 -2.41 -22.46
N LEU A 617 -0.47 -2.06 -21.83
CA LEU A 617 0.09 -2.79 -20.69
C LEU A 617 -0.27 -2.05 -19.39
N ASP A 618 -0.93 -2.74 -18.46
CA ASP A 618 -1.14 -2.28 -17.08
C ASP A 618 -0.30 -3.14 -16.13
N THR A 619 0.70 -2.52 -15.49
CA THR A 619 1.52 -3.16 -14.44
C THR A 619 1.16 -2.66 -13.05
N PHE A 620 0.02 -1.99 -12.88
CA PHE A 620 -0.38 -1.15 -11.75
C PHE A 620 0.48 0.11 -11.57
N PHE A 621 1.82 -0.02 -11.60
CA PHE A 621 2.76 1.10 -11.45
C PHE A 621 3.02 1.87 -12.75
N HIS A 622 2.83 1.21 -13.89
CA HIS A 622 3.03 1.77 -15.22
C HIS A 622 1.83 1.42 -16.09
N ILE A 623 1.33 2.42 -16.81
CA ILE A 623 0.36 2.23 -17.89
C ILE A 623 1.06 2.61 -19.19
N LEU A 624 1.22 1.65 -20.08
CA LEU A 624 2.02 1.80 -21.29
C LEU A 624 1.22 1.47 -22.54
N ILE A 625 1.15 2.42 -23.47
CA ILE A 625 0.62 2.21 -24.82
C ILE A 625 1.78 1.99 -25.78
N PHE A 626 1.82 0.82 -26.41
CA PHE A 626 2.82 0.42 -27.39
C PHE A 626 2.20 0.36 -28.79
N HIS A 627 2.81 1.05 -29.75
CA HIS A 627 2.41 0.99 -31.15
C HIS A 627 3.34 0.05 -31.92
N GLY A 628 2.76 -0.97 -32.56
CA GLY A 628 3.46 -1.82 -33.52
C GLY A 628 4.07 -1.01 -34.67
N GLU A 629 5.05 -1.59 -35.36
CA GLU A 629 5.83 -0.92 -36.40
C GLU A 629 4.97 -0.24 -37.47
N THR A 630 4.01 -0.97 -38.06
CA THR A 630 3.11 -0.45 -39.08
C THR A 630 2.18 0.64 -38.55
N ILE A 631 1.64 0.46 -37.34
CA ILE A 631 0.80 1.49 -36.70
C ILE A 631 1.60 2.77 -36.44
N ALA A 632 2.83 2.63 -35.95
CA ALA A 632 3.70 3.77 -35.68
C ALA A 632 4.08 4.52 -36.98
N GLU A 633 4.31 3.80 -38.08
CA GLU A 633 4.52 4.39 -39.41
C GLU A 633 3.30 5.17 -39.89
N TRP A 634 2.09 4.60 -39.82
CA TRP A 634 0.85 5.28 -40.21
C TRP A 634 0.55 6.50 -39.36
N ARG A 635 0.79 6.43 -38.04
CA ARG A 635 0.64 7.57 -37.13
C ARG A 635 1.60 8.71 -37.50
N LYS A 636 2.85 8.39 -37.82
CA LYS A 636 3.88 9.37 -38.24
C LYS A 636 3.58 9.97 -39.61
N ALA A 637 2.96 9.20 -40.50
CA ALA A 637 2.50 9.68 -41.81
C ALA A 637 1.25 10.59 -41.73
N GLY A 638 0.62 10.70 -40.55
CA GLY A 638 -0.53 11.58 -40.33
C GLY A 638 -1.83 11.04 -40.94
N TYR A 639 -1.98 9.71 -41.04
CA TYR A 639 -3.20 9.12 -41.63
C TYR A 639 -4.44 9.41 -40.78
N GLN A 640 -4.31 9.51 -39.46
CA GLN A 640 -5.43 9.82 -38.57
C GLN A 640 -6.07 11.20 -38.81
N ASP A 641 -5.38 12.10 -39.51
CA ASP A 641 -5.82 13.46 -39.79
C ASP A 641 -6.42 13.61 -41.21
N GLN A 642 -6.47 12.51 -41.99
CA GLN A 642 -6.96 12.49 -43.38
C GLN A 642 -8.41 12.00 -43.47
N GLU A 643 -9.19 12.60 -44.37
CA GLU A 643 -10.56 12.19 -44.67
C GLU A 643 -10.60 10.74 -45.18
N GLY A 644 -11.47 9.90 -44.61
CA GLY A 644 -11.59 8.48 -44.94
C GLY A 644 -10.75 7.53 -44.07
N TYR A 645 -9.97 8.04 -43.12
CA TYR A 645 -9.17 7.25 -42.15
C TYR A 645 -9.65 7.42 -40.70
N GLU A 646 -10.93 7.76 -40.51
CA GLU A 646 -11.53 7.97 -39.18
C GLU A 646 -11.42 6.72 -38.30
N ASN A 647 -11.49 5.53 -38.90
CA ASN A 647 -11.29 4.25 -38.21
C ASN A 647 -9.90 4.14 -37.56
N PHE A 648 -8.85 4.66 -38.21
CA PHE A 648 -7.50 4.66 -37.65
C PHE A 648 -7.38 5.69 -36.53
N ALA A 649 -8.03 6.85 -36.65
CA ALA A 649 -8.12 7.82 -35.57
C ALA A 649 -8.80 7.23 -34.32
N THR A 650 -9.91 6.51 -34.51
CA THR A 650 -10.61 5.80 -33.43
C THR A 650 -9.71 4.72 -32.79
N LEU A 651 -9.02 3.91 -33.60
CA LEU A 651 -8.11 2.87 -33.10
C LEU A 651 -6.98 3.43 -32.22
N LEU A 652 -6.47 4.62 -32.55
CA LEU A 652 -5.44 5.29 -31.74
C LEU A 652 -5.98 5.89 -30.44
N GLU A 653 -7.28 6.19 -30.36
CA GLU A 653 -7.88 6.85 -29.19
C GLU A 653 -8.39 5.85 -28.15
N GLN A 654 -8.97 4.72 -28.58
CA GLN A 654 -9.46 3.65 -27.69
C GLN A 654 -8.51 3.29 -26.53
N PRO A 655 -7.23 2.92 -26.77
CA PRO A 655 -6.31 2.58 -25.68
C PRO A 655 -5.97 3.77 -24.77
N LYS A 656 -6.15 5.02 -25.22
CA LYS A 656 -5.96 6.21 -24.37
C LYS A 656 -7.16 6.44 -23.46
N GLU A 657 -8.37 6.11 -23.90
CA GLU A 657 -9.57 6.15 -23.07
C GLU A 657 -9.48 5.12 -21.96
N ASP A 658 -9.19 3.86 -22.31
CA ASP A 658 -9.02 2.77 -21.34
C ASP A 658 -7.87 3.07 -20.36
N ALA A 659 -6.74 3.60 -20.85
CA ALA A 659 -5.65 4.05 -19.99
C ALA A 659 -6.07 5.17 -19.02
N ARG A 660 -6.92 6.10 -19.44
CA ARG A 660 -7.40 7.21 -18.61
C ARG A 660 -8.28 6.72 -17.47
N ASP A 661 -9.14 5.73 -17.75
CA ASP A 661 -10.01 5.12 -16.75
C ASP A 661 -9.18 4.38 -15.70
N LEU A 662 -8.17 3.61 -16.13
CA LEU A 662 -7.21 2.97 -15.24
C LEU A 662 -6.45 3.98 -14.37
N ILE A 663 -5.91 5.07 -14.94
CA ILE A 663 -5.22 6.13 -14.18
C ILE A 663 -6.15 6.77 -13.14
N THR A 664 -7.45 6.87 -13.45
CA THR A 664 -8.44 7.49 -12.56
C THR A 664 -8.67 6.67 -11.30
N ASP A 665 -8.69 5.34 -11.41
CA ASP A 665 -8.95 4.43 -10.29
C ASP A 665 -7.71 4.17 -9.40
N ARG A 666 -6.49 4.29 -9.91
CA ARG A 666 -5.27 3.85 -9.21
C ARG A 666 -4.75 4.85 -8.17
N PHE A 667 -4.21 4.37 -7.06
CA PHE A 667 -3.47 5.20 -6.11
C PHE A 667 -2.25 4.44 -5.57
N PRO A 668 -1.04 5.02 -5.56
CA PRO A 668 -0.63 6.28 -6.19
C PRO A 668 -0.83 6.24 -7.72
N LEU A 669 -0.80 7.41 -8.38
CA LEU A 669 -0.96 7.43 -9.83
C LEU A 669 0.19 6.68 -10.53
N PRO A 670 -0.13 5.86 -11.53
CA PRO A 670 0.89 5.18 -12.33
C PRO A 670 1.63 6.14 -13.25
N ARG A 671 2.84 5.74 -13.64
CA ARG A 671 3.58 6.41 -14.71
C ARG A 671 2.95 6.05 -16.06
N PHE A 672 2.46 7.06 -16.78
CA PHE A 672 1.93 6.90 -18.13
C PHE A 672 3.03 6.99 -19.19
N ILE A 673 3.10 5.99 -20.07
CA ILE A 673 4.13 5.87 -21.12
C ILE A 673 3.47 5.61 -22.46
N VAL A 674 3.89 6.33 -23.50
CA VAL A 674 3.54 6.02 -24.88
C VAL A 674 4.82 5.77 -25.66
N CYS A 675 4.89 4.63 -26.34
CA CYS A 675 6.06 4.27 -27.13
C CYS A 675 5.71 3.53 -28.42
N ASP A 676 6.71 3.44 -29.29
CA ASP A 676 6.63 2.76 -30.59
C ASP A 676 7.61 1.57 -30.61
N ALA A 677 7.37 0.62 -31.52
CA ALA A 677 8.34 -0.40 -31.88
C ALA A 677 9.73 0.21 -32.16
N GLY A 678 10.77 -0.36 -31.56
CA GLY A 678 12.15 0.13 -31.65
C GLY A 678 12.49 1.34 -30.78
N GLY A 679 11.53 1.95 -30.08
CA GLY A 679 11.76 3.06 -29.15
C GLY A 679 12.43 2.62 -27.84
N SER A 680 13.22 3.50 -27.22
CA SER A 680 13.93 3.19 -25.97
C SER A 680 13.00 2.85 -24.80
N GLN A 681 11.82 3.47 -24.77
CA GLN A 681 10.78 3.24 -23.75
C GLN A 681 10.05 1.88 -23.93
N ALA A 682 10.18 1.21 -25.09
CA ALA A 682 9.60 -0.11 -25.30
C ALA A 682 10.21 -1.18 -24.38
N ARG A 683 11.38 -0.92 -23.77
CA ARG A 683 12.00 -1.79 -22.77
C ARG A 683 11.10 -2.08 -21.57
N PHE A 684 10.21 -1.14 -21.20
CA PHE A 684 9.26 -1.32 -20.10
C PHE A 684 8.28 -2.45 -20.40
N LEU A 685 7.81 -2.56 -21.65
CA LEU A 685 7.02 -3.70 -22.10
C LEU A 685 7.86 -4.98 -22.16
N LEU A 686 9.00 -4.94 -22.86
CA LEU A 686 9.82 -6.13 -23.13
C LEU A 686 10.31 -6.83 -21.86
N SER A 687 10.60 -6.08 -20.80
CA SER A 687 11.05 -6.64 -19.51
C SER A 687 9.96 -7.40 -18.74
N LYS A 688 8.68 -7.19 -19.07
CA LYS A 688 7.53 -7.85 -18.42
C LYS A 688 7.03 -9.08 -19.18
N LEU A 689 7.39 -9.23 -20.45
CA LEU A 689 6.92 -10.33 -21.29
C LEU A 689 7.57 -11.67 -20.94
N ASN A 690 6.80 -12.75 -21.14
CA ASN A 690 7.31 -14.10 -21.13
C ASN A 690 8.25 -14.32 -22.35
N PRO A 691 9.50 -14.76 -22.13
CA PRO A 691 10.47 -14.98 -23.20
C PRO A 691 10.26 -16.34 -23.89
N SER A 692 9.14 -16.50 -24.60
CA SER A 692 8.88 -17.73 -25.38
C SER A 692 9.81 -17.88 -26.57
N THR A 693 10.26 -16.76 -27.15
CA THR A 693 11.28 -16.73 -28.21
C THR A 693 12.51 -15.97 -27.73
N THR A 694 13.60 -16.67 -27.41
CA THR A 694 14.86 -16.05 -26.98
C THR A 694 15.94 -16.14 -28.03
N HIS A 695 17.01 -15.39 -27.82
CA HIS A 695 18.22 -15.46 -28.65
C HIS A 695 18.92 -16.83 -28.62
N THR A 696 18.64 -17.67 -27.62
CA THR A 696 19.18 -19.04 -27.47
C THR A 696 18.27 -20.13 -28.04
N THR A 697 16.95 -19.91 -28.08
CA THR A 697 15.97 -20.86 -28.63
C THR A 697 15.50 -20.51 -30.04
N GLY A 698 15.77 -19.29 -30.52
CA GLY A 698 15.48 -18.86 -31.88
C GLY A 698 16.26 -19.69 -32.91
N PRO A 699 15.66 -20.04 -34.07
CA PRO A 699 16.35 -20.84 -35.07
C PRO A 699 17.53 -20.05 -35.64
N TYR A 700 18.75 -20.45 -35.28
CA TYR A 700 19.96 -20.01 -35.97
C TYR A 700 19.88 -20.52 -37.42
N GLY A 701 19.42 -19.67 -38.34
CA GLY A 701 19.50 -19.92 -39.77
C GLY A 701 18.44 -20.83 -40.41
N GLY A 702 17.23 -20.94 -39.84
CA GLY A 702 16.11 -21.68 -40.45
C GLY A 702 14.99 -20.75 -40.91
N ALA A 703 14.77 -20.64 -42.22
CA ALA A 703 13.66 -19.89 -42.82
C ALA A 703 12.32 -20.54 -42.41
N GLY A 704 11.62 -19.97 -41.40
CA GLY A 704 10.32 -20.50 -40.97
C GLY A 704 9.67 -19.88 -39.73
N ALA A 705 10.33 -19.03 -38.94
CA ALA A 705 9.71 -18.32 -37.83
C ALA A 705 10.04 -16.81 -37.93
N THR A 706 9.22 -16.04 -38.63
CA THR A 706 9.51 -14.65 -39.00
C THR A 706 8.48 -13.63 -38.48
N SER A 707 7.85 -13.84 -37.31
CA SER A 707 6.90 -12.85 -36.78
C SER A 707 6.94 -12.57 -35.28
N ALA A 708 7.61 -13.36 -34.45
CA ALA A 708 7.66 -13.11 -32.99
C ALA A 708 8.89 -12.29 -32.60
N GLN A 709 8.69 -11.23 -31.79
CA GLN A 709 9.80 -10.41 -31.31
C GLN A 709 10.72 -11.22 -30.39
N THR A 710 12.02 -11.32 -30.71
CA THR A 710 12.98 -12.05 -29.87
C THR A 710 13.32 -11.25 -28.62
N ILE A 711 13.17 -11.86 -27.44
CA ILE A 711 13.55 -11.26 -26.16
C ILE A 711 14.97 -11.71 -25.80
N PHE A 712 15.86 -10.75 -25.59
CA PHE A 712 17.24 -11.01 -25.16
C PHE A 712 17.31 -11.14 -23.64
N THR A 713 17.03 -12.34 -23.13
CA THR A 713 17.14 -12.68 -21.71
C THR A 713 17.59 -14.13 -21.53
N ASP A 714 18.19 -14.41 -20.36
CA ASP A 714 18.50 -15.77 -19.88
C ASP A 714 17.37 -16.34 -18.99
N ASP A 715 16.30 -15.58 -18.80
CA ASP A 715 15.14 -16.01 -18.02
C ASP A 715 14.46 -17.25 -18.63
N VAL A 716 13.99 -18.12 -17.75
CA VAL A 716 13.24 -19.33 -18.11
C VAL A 716 11.84 -18.95 -18.58
N SER A 717 11.41 -19.52 -19.72
CA SER A 717 10.04 -19.34 -20.24
C SER A 717 9.00 -20.01 -19.34
N MET A 718 7.75 -19.52 -19.40
CA MET A 718 6.63 -20.14 -18.67
C MET A 718 6.44 -21.60 -19.03
N HIS A 719 6.61 -21.98 -20.31
CA HIS A 719 6.51 -23.36 -20.75
C HIS A 719 7.57 -24.25 -20.10
N THR A 720 8.83 -23.82 -20.11
CA THR A 720 9.94 -24.56 -19.47
C THR A 720 9.76 -24.64 -17.95
N PHE A 721 9.24 -23.58 -17.32
CA PHE A 721 8.89 -23.58 -15.90
C PHE A 721 7.81 -24.62 -15.58
N MET A 722 6.73 -24.67 -16.37
CA MET A 722 5.66 -25.66 -16.20
C MET A 722 6.18 -27.08 -16.43
N ASP A 723 6.99 -27.31 -17.47
CA ASP A 723 7.61 -28.62 -17.74
C ASP A 723 8.47 -29.10 -16.58
N HIS A 724 9.18 -28.18 -15.91
CA HIS A 724 9.97 -28.52 -14.73
C HIS A 724 9.10 -28.73 -13.48
N LEU A 725 7.98 -28.01 -13.35
CA LEU A 725 7.02 -28.20 -12.25
C LEU A 725 6.28 -29.54 -12.36
N MET A 726 5.99 -29.99 -13.59
CA MET A 726 5.31 -31.25 -13.88
C MET A 726 6.20 -32.50 -13.69
N LYS A 727 7.53 -32.32 -13.77
CA LYS A 727 8.53 -33.36 -13.51
C LYS A 727 8.82 -33.46 -12.02
#